data_AF-A0A093ZU87-F1
#
_entry.id   AF-A0A093ZU87-F1
#
_cell.length_a   1.000
_cell.length_b   1.000
_cell.length_c   1.000
_cell.angle_alpha   90.00
_cell.angle_beta   90.00
_cell.angle_gamma   90.00
#
_symmetry.space_group_name_H-M   'P 1'
#
loop_
_entity.id
_entity.type
_entity.pdbx_description
1 polymer ?
#
loop_
_entity_poly.entity_id
_entity_poly.type
_entity_poly.pdbx_seq_one_letter_code
_entity_poly.pdbx_strand_id
1 'polypeptide(L)'
;MSFGVGIGDIILLGTLTWKLYKNCKESSAEFNRISSEVASLHVVIKETEEYVAETEGLSPSRDARLTILIDGCKEVLAELERLLNNYESLGTQAQRSWDRVRWGLEELADVRSRIISNTSLLTAFNSSLANSSTARIEKRLNKFIEEVRAGLREGSVVTSSGVTETIDTEDVWLLLRRELEDVGISAVVVEEHHTYISNWLKAAIANGMLEEMDNSSHRSAEAGSFDSGYAGSIGGTSIGSSSIAGTLSSPSIPSLPSITVANDEFHAELSRRPSRISPESSTASIRPEFKIRRASNVSSVLFKMFKKETAIIQAASDGDISKVARLISSGANVNAKDRWGWSALSMCGYGGHVEICRLLLDHGADLDNIDVDGDTPETLATNRGHANVVIMLEEERAARDLKIREADNDKPRRKLKFVTREGVRKPPHIGIIGAGISGLRAADVLLQYGFRVTILEARDRIGGRHATGDKHPIRDLATETGTPLHHWNNRQNIFTSSGKLLPAEKSSELSTLLWDIIEEAFEYSAKNGKDIPASASLYDFVQTKVKEKLPEREEDQNLVLAMSEMWGAYVGHPVTKQSLRFSWMEECCAGDETFIETTYEAILAKIAKVPLEKADLRLGSRVIKVWMPDDRFCGQVKVATQQAEAFSFDEVLVTVPLGCLKEFKERAFLPRLPRRIMDAMDAISIGRLEKVYITFPSAFWTVNQDDNFAGYTNWLRPKYAPDTNPKCWPQEIWNLAAFSPENRKPTLLFYLYGACSGHITGMIYGKSTEEQYALLDTFFRPYYSLLPNYSVDDENCKPKAILATQWQNDDLAGHGSYCNFQVGIKEADEDVKAIRHGVPEQRLWFAGEHTAPFEELGTAAGAYMSGEAVALRILEEHVTEAK
;
A
#
# COMPACT_ATOMS: atom_id res chain seq x y z
N MET A 1 22.58 -18.24 36.49
CA MET A 1 22.18 -19.38 35.64
C MET A 1 20.70 -19.60 35.83
N SER A 2 19.93 -19.36 34.77
CA SER A 2 18.59 -19.89 34.52
C SER A 2 18.48 -19.80 32.99
N PHE A 3 18.75 -20.90 32.31
CA PHE A 3 18.85 -20.96 30.85
C PHE A 3 17.54 -21.53 30.29
N GLY A 4 16.77 -20.68 29.61
CA GLY A 4 15.52 -21.06 28.94
C GLY A 4 14.40 -21.55 29.87
N VAL A 5 13.30 -21.95 29.24
CA VAL A 5 12.25 -22.78 29.82
C VAL A 5 12.55 -24.22 29.41
N GLY A 6 12.79 -25.10 30.38
CA GLY A 6 13.12 -26.49 30.09
C GLY A 6 11.88 -27.29 29.68
N ILE A 7 12.07 -28.40 28.97
CA ILE A 7 10.96 -29.33 28.66
C ILE A 7 10.23 -29.82 29.93
N GLY A 8 10.94 -29.90 31.06
CA GLY A 8 10.35 -30.17 32.37
C GLY A 8 9.37 -29.11 32.86
N ASP A 9 9.58 -27.83 32.54
CA ASP A 9 8.64 -26.75 32.86
C ASP A 9 7.35 -26.86 32.04
N ILE A 10 7.46 -27.29 30.77
CA ILE A 10 6.30 -27.55 29.88
C ILE A 10 5.49 -28.74 30.41
N ILE A 11 6.16 -29.84 30.81
CA ILE A 11 5.53 -31.02 31.43
C ILE A 11 4.82 -30.64 32.74
N LEU A 12 5.46 -29.82 33.59
CA LEU A 12 4.86 -29.32 34.83
C LEU A 12 3.64 -28.43 34.55
N LEU A 13 3.74 -27.52 33.57
CA LEU A 13 2.62 -26.67 33.15
C LEU A 13 1.46 -27.50 32.60
N GLY A 14 1.72 -28.47 31.72
CA GLY A 14 0.70 -29.38 31.20
C GLY A 14 0.00 -30.16 32.31
N THR A 15 0.76 -30.61 33.31
CA THR A 15 0.24 -31.30 34.51
C THR A 15 -0.64 -30.37 35.37
N LEU A 16 -0.21 -29.13 35.59
CA LEU A 16 -0.99 -28.11 36.31
C LEU A 16 -2.30 -27.77 35.56
N THR A 17 -2.22 -27.59 34.25
CA THR A 17 -3.39 -27.29 33.40
C THR A 17 -4.42 -28.43 33.46
N TRP A 18 -3.96 -29.69 33.42
CA TRP A 18 -4.85 -30.87 33.54
C TRP A 18 -5.50 -31.00 34.92
N LYS A 19 -4.78 -30.66 35.99
CA LYS A 19 -5.32 -30.57 37.36
C LYS A 19 -6.42 -29.51 37.41
N LEU A 20 -6.12 -28.29 36.94
CA LEU A 20 -7.07 -27.16 36.98
C LEU A 20 -8.30 -27.41 36.11
N TYR A 21 -8.15 -28.05 34.94
CA TYR A 21 -9.28 -28.50 34.12
C TYR A 21 -10.26 -29.38 34.92
N LYS A 22 -9.75 -30.40 35.62
CA LYS A 22 -10.58 -31.30 36.43
C LYS A 22 -11.29 -30.56 37.56
N ASN A 23 -10.54 -29.79 38.35
CA ASN A 23 -11.10 -28.98 39.43
C ASN A 23 -12.18 -28.01 38.92
N CYS A 24 -11.94 -27.31 37.81
CA CYS A 24 -12.92 -26.41 37.20
C CYS A 24 -14.18 -27.16 36.75
N LYS A 25 -14.01 -28.33 36.13
CA LYS A 25 -15.11 -29.19 35.64
C LYS A 25 -15.97 -29.77 36.77
N GLU A 26 -15.37 -30.08 37.92
CA GLU A 26 -16.04 -30.67 39.09
C GLU A 26 -16.57 -29.61 40.10
N SER A 27 -16.32 -28.31 39.83
CA SER A 27 -16.75 -27.17 40.64
C SER A 27 -18.10 -26.55 40.16
N SER A 28 -18.37 -25.29 40.50
CA SER A 28 -19.63 -24.59 40.17
C SER A 28 -19.85 -24.41 38.66
N ALA A 29 -21.07 -24.03 38.26
CA ALA A 29 -21.40 -23.84 36.85
C ALA A 29 -20.52 -22.78 36.17
N GLU A 30 -20.05 -21.79 36.93
CA GLU A 30 -19.18 -20.71 36.47
C GLU A 30 -17.76 -21.21 36.20
N PHE A 31 -17.17 -22.03 37.09
CA PHE A 31 -15.88 -22.69 36.84
C PHE A 31 -15.99 -23.80 35.79
N ASN A 32 -17.13 -24.50 35.69
CA ASN A 32 -17.36 -25.50 34.66
C ASN A 32 -17.32 -24.88 33.25
N ARG A 33 -17.86 -23.66 33.08
CA ARG A 33 -17.85 -22.91 31.80
C ARG A 33 -16.46 -22.52 31.28
N ILE A 34 -15.43 -22.43 32.13
CA ILE A 34 -14.04 -22.17 31.69
C ILE A 34 -13.24 -23.48 31.51
N SER A 35 -13.79 -24.63 31.93
CA SER A 35 -13.09 -25.92 31.85
C SER A 35 -12.84 -26.37 30.40
N SER A 36 -13.66 -25.94 29.44
CA SER A 36 -13.44 -26.12 28.00
C SER A 36 -12.14 -25.47 27.53
N GLU A 37 -11.94 -24.20 27.89
CA GLU A 37 -10.81 -23.38 27.49
C GLU A 37 -9.51 -23.85 28.18
N VAL A 38 -9.59 -24.26 29.44
CA VAL A 38 -8.45 -24.90 30.14
C VAL A 38 -8.09 -26.25 29.48
N ALA A 39 -9.08 -27.01 28.99
CA ALA A 39 -8.81 -28.24 28.24
C ALA A 39 -8.17 -27.97 26.86
N SER A 40 -8.63 -26.95 26.13
CA SER A 40 -7.99 -26.50 24.89
C SER A 40 -6.54 -26.07 25.12
N LEU A 41 -6.27 -25.26 26.15
CA LEU A 41 -4.92 -24.87 26.53
C LEU A 41 -4.05 -26.09 26.88
N HIS A 42 -4.59 -27.09 27.59
CA HIS A 42 -3.87 -28.33 27.90
C HIS A 42 -3.47 -29.12 26.63
N VAL A 43 -4.37 -29.21 25.65
CA VAL A 43 -4.08 -29.89 24.36
C VAL A 43 -2.94 -29.19 23.61
N VAL A 44 -2.98 -27.86 23.51
CA VAL A 44 -1.94 -27.08 22.82
C VAL A 44 -0.61 -27.12 23.59
N ILE A 45 -0.63 -27.12 24.92
CA ILE A 45 0.59 -27.34 25.73
C ILE A 45 1.16 -28.74 25.49
N LYS A 46 0.32 -29.77 25.31
CA LYS A 46 0.80 -31.13 24.98
C LYS A 46 1.37 -31.25 23.57
N GLU A 47 0.74 -30.64 22.58
CA GLU A 47 1.30 -30.48 21.23
C GLU A 47 2.66 -29.74 21.27
N THR A 48 2.80 -28.73 22.15
CA THR A 48 4.08 -28.02 22.37
C THR A 48 5.13 -28.94 23.00
N GLU A 49 4.74 -29.73 24.00
CA GLU A 49 5.61 -30.72 24.66
C GLU A 49 6.13 -31.77 23.67
N GLU A 50 5.27 -32.24 22.77
CA GLU A 50 5.60 -33.21 21.71
C GLU A 50 6.56 -32.59 20.68
N TYR A 51 6.26 -31.41 20.11
CA TYR A 51 7.17 -30.74 19.17
C TYR A 51 8.55 -30.37 19.79
N VAL A 52 8.58 -30.01 21.07
CA VAL A 52 9.85 -29.71 21.78
C VAL A 52 10.60 -30.98 22.18
N ALA A 53 9.94 -32.12 22.35
CA ALA A 53 10.58 -33.43 22.54
C ALA A 53 11.20 -33.99 21.25
N GLU A 54 10.57 -33.73 20.10
CA GLU A 54 11.03 -34.23 18.78
C GLU A 54 12.12 -33.36 18.13
N THR A 55 12.37 -32.15 18.63
CA THR A 55 13.37 -31.22 18.09
C THR A 55 14.69 -31.29 18.86
N GLU A 56 15.85 -31.37 18.17
CA GLU A 56 17.20 -31.36 18.76
C GLU A 56 17.64 -29.97 19.31
N GLY A 57 16.72 -29.25 19.98
CA GLY A 57 16.92 -27.91 20.54
C GLY A 57 16.31 -26.80 19.68
N LEU A 58 15.75 -25.78 20.34
CA LEU A 58 15.20 -24.59 19.69
C LEU A 58 16.28 -23.53 19.43
N SER A 59 16.15 -22.78 18.33
CA SER A 59 16.97 -21.60 18.10
C SER A 59 16.73 -20.54 19.21
N PRO A 60 17.75 -19.74 19.61
CA PRO A 60 17.61 -18.85 20.77
C PRO A 60 16.45 -17.84 20.69
N SER A 61 16.02 -17.46 19.49
CA SER A 61 14.84 -16.60 19.30
C SER A 61 13.51 -17.35 19.47
N ARG A 62 13.46 -18.66 19.19
CA ARG A 62 12.30 -19.52 19.46
C ARG A 62 12.24 -19.91 20.94
N ASP A 63 13.38 -20.21 21.57
CA ASP A 63 13.49 -20.46 23.01
C ASP A 63 13.03 -19.25 23.85
N ALA A 64 13.49 -18.04 23.51
CA ALA A 64 13.03 -16.81 24.15
C ALA A 64 11.53 -16.54 23.92
N ARG A 65 11.00 -16.83 22.72
CA ARG A 65 9.56 -16.68 22.42
C ARG A 65 8.72 -17.70 23.18
N LEU A 66 9.14 -18.95 23.22
CA LEU A 66 8.48 -20.01 23.99
C LEU A 66 8.51 -19.72 25.49
N THR A 67 9.63 -19.22 26.01
CA THR A 67 9.76 -18.77 27.41
C THR A 67 8.67 -17.76 27.76
N ILE A 68 8.50 -16.71 26.95
CA ILE A 68 7.46 -15.69 27.16
C ILE A 68 6.05 -16.28 27.15
N LEU A 69 5.75 -17.18 26.20
CA LEU A 69 4.43 -17.82 26.09
C LEU A 69 4.14 -18.76 27.27
N ILE A 70 5.12 -19.55 27.68
CA ILE A 70 5.00 -20.50 28.80
C ILE A 70 4.86 -19.75 30.12
N ASP A 71 5.58 -18.64 30.32
CA ASP A 71 5.44 -17.82 31.53
C ASP A 71 4.09 -17.07 31.57
N GLY A 72 3.59 -16.60 30.43
CA GLY A 72 2.22 -16.07 30.31
C GLY A 72 1.15 -17.12 30.65
N CYS A 73 1.34 -18.38 30.24
CA CYS A 73 0.46 -19.48 30.64
C CYS A 73 0.56 -19.78 32.15
N LYS A 74 1.77 -19.78 32.75
CA LYS A 74 1.97 -20.00 34.20
C LYS A 74 1.23 -18.96 35.03
N GLU A 75 1.33 -17.67 34.67
CA GLU A 75 0.71 -16.56 35.39
C GLU A 75 -0.82 -16.73 35.46
N VAL A 76 -1.46 -16.93 34.31
CA VAL A 76 -2.93 -17.02 34.20
C VAL A 76 -3.46 -18.28 34.88
N LEU A 77 -2.74 -19.41 34.82
CA LEU A 77 -3.13 -20.64 35.51
C LEU A 77 -2.91 -20.56 37.03
N ALA A 78 -1.88 -19.85 37.50
CA ALA A 78 -1.71 -19.57 38.92
C ALA A 78 -2.83 -18.64 39.46
N GLU A 79 -3.30 -17.70 38.65
CA GLU A 79 -4.45 -16.87 38.99
C GLU A 79 -5.77 -17.66 39.01
N LEU A 80 -5.99 -18.56 38.04
CA LEU A 80 -7.12 -19.50 38.07
C LEU A 80 -7.07 -20.40 39.31
N GLU A 81 -5.89 -20.90 39.69
CA GLU A 81 -5.69 -21.69 40.90
C GLU A 81 -5.96 -20.87 42.18
N ARG A 82 -5.57 -19.59 42.22
CA ARG A 82 -5.92 -18.64 43.30
C ARG A 82 -7.43 -18.49 43.43
N LEU A 83 -8.13 -18.22 42.33
CA LEU A 83 -9.59 -18.02 42.31
C LEU A 83 -10.34 -19.28 42.75
N LEU A 84 -9.95 -20.44 42.23
CA LEU A 84 -10.59 -21.71 42.55
C LEU A 84 -10.33 -22.13 44.01
N ASN A 85 -9.10 -22.03 44.52
CA ASN A 85 -8.81 -22.29 45.93
C ASN A 85 -9.54 -21.32 46.88
N ASN A 86 -9.65 -20.04 46.50
CA ASN A 86 -10.43 -19.06 47.26
C ASN A 86 -11.90 -19.49 47.34
N TYR A 87 -12.51 -19.88 46.21
CA TYR A 87 -13.89 -20.35 46.16
C TYR A 87 -14.12 -21.67 46.92
N GLU A 88 -13.20 -22.63 46.83
CA GLU A 88 -13.25 -23.89 47.60
C GLU A 88 -13.09 -23.66 49.11
N SER A 89 -12.38 -22.61 49.54
CA SER A 89 -12.23 -22.23 50.96
C SER A 89 -13.50 -21.63 51.59
N LEU A 90 -14.48 -21.22 50.77
CA LEU A 90 -15.73 -20.64 51.25
C LEU A 90 -16.67 -21.72 51.82
N GLY A 91 -17.27 -21.46 52.98
CA GLY A 91 -18.35 -22.30 53.49
C GLY A 91 -19.58 -22.31 52.58
N THR A 92 -20.37 -23.39 52.60
CA THR A 92 -21.48 -23.63 51.65
C THR A 92 -22.56 -22.54 51.59
N GLN A 93 -22.72 -21.72 52.64
CA GLN A 93 -23.60 -20.54 52.61
C GLN A 93 -22.96 -19.35 51.87
N ALA A 94 -21.64 -19.19 51.96
CA ALA A 94 -20.90 -18.16 51.24
C ALA A 94 -20.75 -18.51 49.75
N GLN A 95 -20.48 -19.77 49.38
CA GLN A 95 -20.48 -20.25 47.99
C GLN A 95 -21.83 -19.95 47.31
N ARG A 96 -22.96 -20.36 47.93
CA ARG A 96 -24.32 -20.03 47.44
C ARG A 96 -24.64 -18.54 47.38
N SER A 97 -23.84 -17.68 48.04
CA SER A 97 -23.98 -16.23 47.96
C SER A 97 -23.10 -15.66 46.83
N TRP A 98 -21.89 -16.21 46.65
CA TRP A 98 -20.99 -15.96 45.52
C TRP A 98 -21.70 -16.25 44.18
N ASP A 99 -22.28 -17.44 44.03
CA ASP A 99 -23.03 -17.88 42.84
C ASP A 99 -24.22 -16.96 42.51
N ARG A 100 -24.87 -16.40 43.54
CA ARG A 100 -26.04 -15.52 43.40
C ARG A 100 -25.69 -14.07 43.12
N VAL A 101 -24.58 -13.59 43.66
CA VAL A 101 -24.14 -12.18 43.55
C VAL A 101 -23.17 -12.00 42.38
N ARG A 102 -22.74 -13.10 41.71
CA ARG A 102 -21.82 -13.08 40.56
C ARG A 102 -20.46 -12.44 40.88
N TRP A 103 -20.05 -12.46 42.15
CA TRP A 103 -18.77 -11.89 42.58
C TRP A 103 -17.63 -12.65 41.90
N GLY A 104 -16.66 -11.94 41.33
CA GLY A 104 -15.56 -12.54 40.58
C GLY A 104 -15.90 -12.99 39.15
N LEU A 105 -17.09 -12.70 38.60
CA LEU A 105 -17.33 -12.93 37.15
C LEU A 105 -16.38 -12.11 36.27
N GLU A 106 -15.99 -10.90 36.68
CA GLU A 106 -15.05 -10.06 35.95
C GLU A 106 -13.63 -10.66 35.99
N GLU A 107 -13.13 -11.03 37.18
CA GLU A 107 -11.84 -11.75 37.34
C GLU A 107 -11.82 -13.06 36.54
N LEU A 108 -12.90 -13.86 36.58
CA LEU A 108 -12.98 -15.14 35.86
C LEU A 108 -13.14 -14.95 34.34
N ALA A 109 -13.78 -13.87 33.88
CA ALA A 109 -13.90 -13.54 32.46
C ALA A 109 -12.58 -13.01 31.87
N ASP A 110 -11.82 -12.21 32.62
CA ASP A 110 -10.46 -11.80 32.24
C ASP A 110 -9.52 -13.02 32.14
N VAL A 111 -9.50 -13.87 33.18
CA VAL A 111 -8.75 -15.14 33.17
C VAL A 111 -9.15 -16.02 31.98
N ARG A 112 -10.45 -16.13 31.66
CA ARG A 112 -10.93 -16.85 30.47
C ARG A 112 -10.39 -16.23 29.17
N SER A 113 -10.44 -14.90 29.04
CA SER A 113 -9.92 -14.18 27.88
C SER A 113 -8.42 -14.41 27.69
N ARG A 114 -7.65 -14.30 28.79
CA ARG A 114 -6.21 -14.53 28.82
C ARG A 114 -5.84 -15.99 28.55
N ILE A 115 -6.64 -16.98 28.95
CA ILE A 115 -6.48 -18.40 28.56
C ILE A 115 -6.68 -18.58 27.06
N ILE A 116 -7.74 -18.02 26.48
CA ILE A 116 -8.01 -18.10 25.03
C ILE A 116 -6.85 -17.47 24.25
N SER A 117 -6.44 -16.26 24.62
CA SER A 117 -5.32 -15.54 23.98
C SER A 117 -4.01 -16.32 24.02
N ASN A 118 -3.61 -16.85 25.20
CA ASN A 118 -2.42 -17.69 25.31
C ASN A 118 -2.54 -18.98 24.48
N THR A 119 -3.72 -19.62 24.44
CA THR A 119 -3.97 -20.81 23.61
C THR A 119 -3.75 -20.49 22.13
N SER A 120 -4.31 -19.39 21.62
CA SER A 120 -4.13 -18.97 20.22
C SER A 120 -2.67 -18.64 19.88
N LEU A 121 -1.96 -17.93 20.77
CA LEU A 121 -0.55 -17.59 20.57
C LEU A 121 0.37 -18.82 20.57
N LEU A 122 0.08 -19.80 21.44
CA LEU A 122 0.83 -21.06 21.48
C LEU A 122 0.49 -21.97 20.29
N THR A 123 -0.76 -22.00 19.84
CA THR A 123 -1.18 -22.70 18.60
C THR A 123 -0.47 -22.12 17.36
N ALA A 124 -0.34 -20.79 17.29
CA ALA A 124 0.41 -20.13 16.22
C ALA A 124 1.92 -20.41 16.29
N PHE A 125 2.48 -20.59 17.50
CA PHE A 125 3.86 -21.02 17.70
C PHE A 125 4.08 -22.49 17.24
N ASN A 126 3.20 -23.41 17.64
CA ASN A 126 3.23 -24.81 17.20
C ASN A 126 3.07 -24.92 15.68
N SER A 127 2.15 -24.14 15.10
CA SER A 127 1.99 -24.01 13.64
C SER A 127 3.29 -23.52 12.97
N SER A 128 4.03 -22.62 13.61
CA SER A 128 5.35 -22.18 13.12
C SER A 128 6.40 -23.29 13.18
N LEU A 129 6.39 -24.16 14.21
CA LEU A 129 7.29 -25.32 14.31
C LEU A 129 6.95 -26.40 13.27
N ALA A 130 5.66 -26.74 13.13
CA ALA A 130 5.17 -27.70 12.15
C ALA A 130 5.46 -27.27 10.70
N ASN A 131 5.45 -25.97 10.40
CA ASN A 131 5.84 -25.43 9.09
C ASN A 131 7.35 -25.58 8.79
N SER A 132 8.21 -25.77 9.79
CA SER A 132 9.63 -26.15 9.65
C SER A 132 9.91 -27.66 9.64
N SER A 133 8.88 -28.51 9.58
CA SER A 133 9.05 -29.98 9.60
C SER A 133 9.96 -30.53 8.49
N THR A 134 10.83 -31.48 8.87
CA THR A 134 11.82 -32.13 7.99
C THR A 134 11.21 -32.73 6.72
N ALA A 135 10.05 -33.38 6.81
CA ALA A 135 9.34 -33.93 5.65
C ALA A 135 8.96 -32.86 4.59
N ARG A 136 8.74 -31.59 4.99
CA ARG A 136 8.46 -30.49 4.06
C ARG A 136 9.72 -29.86 3.49
N ILE A 137 10.82 -29.89 4.25
CA ILE A 137 12.17 -29.56 3.79
C ILE A 137 12.59 -30.59 2.72
N GLU A 138 12.49 -31.88 3.01
CA GLU A 138 12.78 -32.98 2.10
C GLU A 138 11.99 -32.88 0.79
N LYS A 139 10.69 -32.55 0.83
CA LYS A 139 9.91 -32.32 -0.40
C LYS A 139 10.46 -31.19 -1.27
N ARG A 140 11.07 -30.16 -0.67
CA ARG A 140 11.74 -29.06 -1.40
C ARG A 140 13.16 -29.41 -1.86
N LEU A 141 13.91 -30.19 -1.07
CA LEU A 141 15.22 -30.72 -1.48
C LEU A 141 15.10 -31.67 -2.68
N ASN A 142 14.07 -32.52 -2.71
CA ASN A 142 13.76 -33.34 -3.89
C ASN A 142 13.44 -32.49 -5.14
N LYS A 143 12.66 -31.39 -4.99
CA LYS A 143 12.39 -30.45 -6.08
C LYS A 143 13.69 -29.76 -6.57
N PHE A 144 14.57 -29.37 -5.65
CA PHE A 144 15.86 -28.78 -5.96
C PHE A 144 16.76 -29.74 -6.77
N ILE A 145 16.89 -31.00 -6.32
CA ILE A 145 17.66 -32.02 -7.04
C ILE A 145 17.09 -32.25 -8.45
N GLU A 146 15.77 -32.38 -8.62
CA GLU A 146 15.17 -32.55 -9.95
C GLU A 146 15.36 -31.32 -10.86
N GLU A 147 15.36 -30.09 -10.33
CA GLU A 147 15.70 -28.88 -11.09
C GLU A 147 17.17 -28.88 -11.56
N VAL A 148 18.09 -29.32 -10.71
CA VAL A 148 19.51 -29.46 -11.08
C VAL A 148 19.69 -30.55 -12.15
N ARG A 149 19.08 -31.73 -11.98
CA ARG A 149 19.11 -32.84 -12.96
C ARG A 149 18.50 -32.48 -14.31
N ALA A 150 17.51 -31.58 -14.33
CA ALA A 150 16.88 -31.10 -15.55
C ALA A 150 17.69 -30.01 -16.29
N GLY A 151 18.88 -29.64 -15.79
CA GLY A 151 19.70 -28.57 -16.35
C GLY A 151 19.16 -27.16 -16.10
N LEU A 152 18.15 -27.00 -15.25
CA LEU A 152 17.50 -25.71 -14.97
C LEU A 152 18.30 -24.83 -14.00
N ARG A 153 19.40 -25.36 -13.45
CA ARG A 153 20.32 -24.69 -12.52
C ARG A 153 21.78 -24.91 -12.93
N GLU A 154 22.15 -24.48 -14.13
CA GLU A 154 23.53 -24.50 -14.60
C GLU A 154 24.47 -23.79 -13.59
N GLY A 155 25.57 -24.46 -13.23
CA GLY A 155 26.54 -23.93 -12.26
C GLY A 155 26.16 -24.08 -10.79
N SER A 156 25.06 -24.77 -10.46
CA SER A 156 24.65 -25.08 -9.08
C SER A 156 25.79 -25.69 -8.25
N VAL A 157 25.94 -25.23 -7.00
CA VAL A 157 26.99 -25.66 -6.07
C VAL A 157 27.05 -27.18 -5.91
N VAL A 158 25.91 -27.87 -5.86
CA VAL A 158 25.87 -29.34 -5.67
C VAL A 158 26.37 -30.14 -6.88
N THR A 159 26.62 -29.50 -8.02
CA THR A 159 27.26 -30.13 -9.20
C THR A 159 28.80 -30.03 -9.18
N SER A 160 29.38 -29.30 -8.22
CA SER A 160 30.83 -29.07 -8.15
C SER A 160 31.61 -30.30 -7.67
N SER A 161 32.74 -30.59 -8.33
CA SER A 161 33.61 -31.72 -7.98
C SER A 161 34.15 -31.60 -6.55
N GLY A 162 33.84 -32.56 -5.69
CA GLY A 162 34.27 -32.59 -4.28
C GLY A 162 33.30 -31.93 -3.29
N VAL A 163 32.13 -31.45 -3.73
CA VAL A 163 31.14 -30.77 -2.86
C VAL A 163 30.70 -31.61 -1.65
N THR A 164 30.69 -32.95 -1.74
CA THR A 164 30.37 -33.84 -0.61
C THR A 164 31.31 -33.69 0.59
N GLU A 165 32.55 -33.27 0.37
CA GLU A 165 33.57 -33.03 1.40
C GLU A 165 33.60 -31.55 1.85
N THR A 166 33.08 -30.62 1.04
CA THR A 166 33.19 -29.17 1.27
C THR A 166 31.86 -28.46 1.55
N ILE A 167 30.71 -29.14 1.46
CA ILE A 167 29.37 -28.56 1.66
C ILE A 167 29.17 -27.87 3.03
N ASP A 168 29.85 -28.32 4.09
CA ASP A 168 29.80 -27.69 5.42
C ASP A 168 30.80 -26.51 5.59
N THR A 169 31.54 -26.14 4.54
CA THR A 169 32.45 -24.97 4.60
C THR A 169 31.67 -23.69 4.36
N GLU A 170 32.01 -22.63 5.11
CA GLU A 170 31.24 -21.38 5.18
C GLU A 170 30.97 -20.76 3.80
N ASP A 171 31.98 -20.73 2.91
CA ASP A 171 31.85 -20.22 1.53
C ASP A 171 30.86 -21.03 0.68
N VAL A 172 30.90 -22.37 0.80
CA VAL A 172 30.07 -23.29 -0.01
C VAL A 172 28.64 -23.33 0.52
N TRP A 173 28.46 -23.35 1.85
CA TRP A 173 27.16 -23.30 2.48
C TRP A 173 26.44 -21.97 2.21
N LEU A 174 27.15 -20.83 2.25
CA LEU A 174 26.56 -19.52 1.94
C LEU A 174 25.98 -19.43 0.53
N LEU A 175 26.60 -20.10 -0.44
CA LEU A 175 26.12 -20.17 -1.83
C LEU A 175 24.92 -21.13 -1.94
N LEU A 176 25.05 -22.36 -1.43
CA LEU A 176 23.98 -23.36 -1.40
C LEU A 176 22.71 -22.81 -0.72
N ARG A 177 22.86 -22.08 0.38
CA ARG A 177 21.75 -21.42 1.10
C ARG A 177 20.85 -20.60 0.19
N ARG A 178 21.43 -19.84 -0.74
CA ARG A 178 20.68 -19.03 -1.72
C ARG A 178 19.89 -19.89 -2.69
N GLU A 179 20.50 -20.95 -3.21
CA GLU A 179 19.82 -21.91 -4.09
C GLU A 179 18.66 -22.66 -3.39
N LEU A 180 18.79 -22.90 -2.08
CA LEU A 180 17.73 -23.47 -1.24
C LEU A 180 16.61 -22.46 -0.92
N GLU A 181 16.94 -21.18 -0.82
CA GLU A 181 15.98 -20.08 -0.71
C GLU A 181 15.14 -19.95 -2.00
N ASP A 182 15.72 -20.12 -3.19
CA ASP A 182 14.99 -20.12 -4.48
C ASP A 182 13.90 -21.21 -4.55
N VAL A 183 14.14 -22.40 -3.99
CA VAL A 183 13.12 -23.47 -3.91
C VAL A 183 12.16 -23.31 -2.71
N GLY A 184 12.29 -22.19 -1.99
CA GLY A 184 11.39 -21.76 -0.92
C GLY A 184 11.72 -22.31 0.47
N ILE A 185 12.93 -22.83 0.71
CA ILE A 185 13.42 -23.15 2.07
C ILE A 185 14.07 -21.86 2.60
N SER A 186 13.40 -21.13 3.48
CA SER A 186 13.87 -19.80 3.89
C SER A 186 15.20 -19.84 4.66
N ALA A 187 15.95 -18.73 4.60
CA ALA A 187 17.26 -18.52 5.23
C ALA A 187 17.36 -18.94 6.72
N VAL A 188 16.24 -18.95 7.44
CA VAL A 188 16.14 -19.35 8.86
C VAL A 188 16.02 -20.86 8.99
N VAL A 189 15.19 -21.49 8.15
CA VAL A 189 14.97 -22.95 8.13
C VAL A 189 16.19 -23.68 7.57
N VAL A 190 16.94 -23.08 6.63
CA VAL A 190 18.21 -23.64 6.14
C VAL A 190 19.23 -23.81 7.28
N GLU A 191 19.37 -22.82 8.17
CA GLU A 191 20.32 -22.88 9.28
C GLU A 191 19.83 -23.79 10.41
N GLU A 192 18.55 -23.66 10.80
CA GLU A 192 17.94 -24.47 11.87
C GLU A 192 17.98 -25.97 11.56
N HIS A 193 18.02 -26.33 10.27
CA HIS A 193 18.14 -27.72 9.81
C HIS A 193 19.44 -27.99 9.04
N HIS A 194 20.49 -27.18 9.22
CA HIS A 194 21.77 -27.29 8.49
C HIS A 194 22.33 -28.72 8.49
N THR A 195 22.41 -29.38 9.66
CA THR A 195 22.94 -30.74 9.79
C THR A 195 22.08 -31.76 9.02
N TYR A 196 20.76 -31.62 9.05
CA TYR A 196 19.83 -32.48 8.33
C TYR A 196 19.94 -32.27 6.81
N ILE A 197 19.90 -31.02 6.36
CA ILE A 197 19.98 -30.64 4.94
C ILE A 197 21.33 -31.06 4.33
N SER A 198 22.45 -30.78 5.02
CA SER A 198 23.78 -31.20 4.59
C SER A 198 23.90 -32.71 4.47
N ASN A 199 23.45 -33.47 5.49
CA ASN A 199 23.51 -34.93 5.45
C ASN A 199 22.56 -35.54 4.40
N TRP A 200 21.39 -34.95 4.19
CA TRP A 200 20.45 -35.36 3.13
C TRP A 200 21.06 -35.14 1.74
N LEU A 201 21.64 -33.96 1.49
CA LEU A 201 22.29 -33.66 0.22
C LEU A 201 23.51 -34.54 -0.03
N LYS A 202 24.39 -34.74 0.97
CA LYS A 202 25.51 -35.71 0.88
C LYS A 202 25.01 -37.11 0.51
N ALA A 203 23.92 -37.58 1.11
CA ALA A 203 23.33 -38.88 0.81
C ALA A 203 22.75 -38.93 -0.63
N ALA A 204 22.03 -37.89 -1.06
CA ALA A 204 21.49 -37.81 -2.43
C ALA A 204 22.61 -37.83 -3.49
N ILE A 205 23.68 -37.06 -3.27
CA ILE A 205 24.86 -37.02 -4.16
C ILE A 205 25.57 -38.38 -4.17
N ALA A 206 25.82 -38.98 -3.00
CA ALA A 206 26.47 -40.29 -2.88
C ALA A 206 25.64 -41.45 -3.46
N ASN A 207 24.31 -41.31 -3.51
CA ASN A 207 23.39 -42.26 -4.14
C ASN A 207 23.21 -42.04 -5.67
N GLY A 208 23.99 -41.14 -6.29
CA GLY A 208 23.93 -40.90 -7.73
C GLY A 208 22.70 -40.10 -8.20
N MET A 209 21.97 -39.42 -7.30
CA MET A 209 20.76 -38.66 -7.64
C MET A 209 21.03 -37.36 -8.44
N LEU A 210 22.22 -37.19 -9.01
CA LEU A 210 22.57 -36.09 -9.91
C LEU A 210 23.00 -36.56 -11.31
N GLU A 211 22.89 -37.86 -11.62
CA GLU A 211 23.14 -38.36 -12.97
C GLU A 211 22.00 -37.98 -13.94
N GLU A 212 22.39 -37.53 -15.14
CA GLU A 212 21.50 -37.11 -16.24
C GLU A 212 20.64 -38.28 -16.74
N MET A 213 19.40 -37.99 -17.14
CA MET A 213 18.57 -38.98 -17.83
C MET A 213 18.90 -39.02 -19.33
N ASP A 214 19.62 -40.05 -19.75
CA ASP A 214 19.88 -40.36 -21.17
C ASP A 214 18.57 -40.56 -21.94
N ASN A 215 18.11 -39.50 -22.62
CA ASN A 215 16.83 -39.46 -23.30
C ASN A 215 16.92 -39.90 -24.77
N SER A 216 17.71 -40.94 -25.04
CA SER A 216 18.01 -41.49 -26.37
C SER A 216 16.90 -42.34 -26.99
N SER A 217 15.65 -41.85 -26.98
CA SER A 217 14.47 -42.63 -27.42
C SER A 217 13.62 -42.05 -28.57
N HIS A 218 14.15 -41.13 -29.40
CA HIS A 218 13.60 -40.90 -30.76
C HIS A 218 14.65 -40.51 -31.82
N ARG A 219 15.45 -41.50 -32.26
CA ARG A 219 16.11 -41.48 -33.57
C ARG A 219 16.01 -42.83 -34.28
N SER A 220 15.39 -42.83 -35.45
CA SER A 220 15.70 -43.75 -36.55
C SER A 220 16.65 -42.98 -37.48
N ALA A 221 17.88 -43.44 -37.70
CA ALA A 221 18.26 -44.37 -38.76
C ALA A 221 18.01 -43.80 -40.17
N GLU A 222 18.98 -43.73 -41.09
CA GLU A 222 20.41 -44.13 -41.01
C GLU A 222 21.23 -43.39 -42.10
N ALA A 223 22.56 -43.48 -42.08
CA ALA A 223 23.41 -42.84 -43.09
C ALA A 223 23.60 -43.74 -44.33
N GLY A 224 23.41 -43.19 -45.55
CA GLY A 224 23.44 -44.01 -46.78
C GLY A 224 23.90 -43.30 -48.05
N SER A 225 25.15 -43.60 -48.45
CA SER A 225 25.76 -43.52 -49.78
C SER A 225 25.84 -42.21 -50.58
N PHE A 226 27.01 -42.04 -51.20
CA PHE A 226 27.28 -41.27 -52.41
C PHE A 226 26.67 -41.98 -53.64
N ASP A 227 26.16 -41.26 -54.65
CA ASP A 227 26.71 -41.19 -56.03
C ASP A 227 25.90 -40.20 -56.91
N SER A 228 26.37 -39.97 -58.12
CA SER A 228 25.89 -39.08 -59.18
C SER A 228 24.90 -39.78 -60.15
N GLY A 229 24.02 -39.02 -60.82
CA GLY A 229 23.05 -39.61 -61.75
C GLY A 229 22.28 -38.61 -62.62
N TYR A 230 22.46 -38.74 -63.94
CA TYR A 230 21.94 -37.89 -65.01
C TYR A 230 20.42 -37.64 -65.07
N ALA A 231 20.11 -36.42 -65.52
CA ALA A 231 18.90 -35.91 -66.17
C ALA A 231 17.90 -36.89 -66.81
N GLY A 232 16.60 -36.57 -66.67
CA GLY A 232 15.52 -36.93 -67.60
C GLY A 232 14.95 -35.68 -68.28
N SER A 233 14.77 -35.70 -69.61
CA SER A 233 14.28 -34.55 -70.38
C SER A 233 13.41 -35.00 -71.57
N ILE A 234 12.35 -34.23 -71.84
CA ILE A 234 11.36 -34.19 -72.95
C ILE A 234 10.21 -33.33 -72.37
N GLY A 235 9.62 -32.29 -72.99
CA GLY A 235 9.53 -31.89 -74.40
C GLY A 235 8.10 -32.16 -74.91
N GLY A 236 7.30 -31.21 -75.40
CA GLY A 236 7.43 -29.75 -75.53
C GLY A 236 6.66 -29.25 -76.76
N THR A 237 6.03 -28.06 -76.71
CA THR A 237 5.48 -27.34 -77.89
C THR A 237 5.27 -25.83 -77.59
N SER A 238 4.95 -25.01 -78.60
CA SER A 238 5.28 -23.57 -78.65
C SER A 238 4.17 -22.64 -79.21
N ILE A 239 4.52 -21.35 -79.42
CA ILE A 239 3.73 -20.20 -79.99
C ILE A 239 2.86 -19.50 -78.91
N GLY A 240 2.82 -18.17 -78.75
CA GLY A 240 3.45 -16.97 -79.36
C GLY A 240 2.85 -15.69 -78.67
N SER A 241 3.19 -14.42 -78.93
CA SER A 241 4.20 -13.77 -79.80
C SER A 241 4.36 -12.26 -79.45
N SER A 242 5.44 -11.64 -79.95
CA SER A 242 5.59 -10.22 -80.35
C SER A 242 5.45 -9.03 -79.36
N SER A 243 6.60 -8.36 -79.19
CA SER A 243 6.88 -6.96 -78.81
C SER A 243 6.14 -5.83 -79.56
N ILE A 244 6.12 -4.61 -78.99
CA ILE A 244 6.67 -3.34 -79.59
C ILE A 244 6.58 -2.18 -78.56
N ALA A 245 7.27 -1.05 -78.81
CA ALA A 245 7.34 0.13 -77.95
C ALA A 245 6.83 1.43 -78.62
N GLY A 246 6.48 2.45 -77.83
CA GLY A 246 6.71 3.86 -78.22
C GLY A 246 5.51 4.84 -78.25
N THR A 247 5.65 5.90 -77.43
CA THR A 247 5.35 7.33 -77.73
C THR A 247 3.92 7.90 -77.90
N LEU A 248 3.67 8.93 -77.06
CA LEU A 248 3.21 10.32 -77.37
C LEU A 248 1.75 10.81 -77.16
N SER A 249 1.72 12.01 -76.53
CA SER A 249 0.77 13.16 -76.65
C SER A 249 -0.63 13.16 -76.01
N SER A 250 -0.90 14.25 -75.28
CA SER A 250 -2.18 14.71 -74.72
C SER A 250 -3.11 15.36 -75.77
N PRO A 251 -4.38 15.74 -75.45
CA PRO A 251 -4.62 17.13 -75.02
C PRO A 251 -5.86 17.44 -74.13
N SER A 252 -5.90 18.69 -73.63
CA SER A 252 -7.09 19.55 -73.36
C SER A 252 -7.97 19.40 -72.08
N ILE A 253 -8.57 20.54 -71.70
CA ILE A 253 -9.26 20.93 -70.43
C ILE A 253 -10.49 21.78 -70.82
N PRO A 254 -11.72 21.60 -70.26
CA PRO A 254 -12.27 22.51 -69.21
C PRO A 254 -13.37 21.91 -68.27
N SER A 255 -13.92 22.59 -67.24
CA SER A 255 -13.32 23.41 -66.14
C SER A 255 -14.41 23.93 -65.13
N LEU A 256 -14.12 23.90 -63.82
CA LEU A 256 -14.67 24.78 -62.73
C LEU A 256 -16.19 24.68 -62.40
N PRO A 257 -16.70 25.28 -61.28
CA PRO A 257 -16.05 26.07 -60.19
C PRO A 257 -16.21 25.47 -58.76
N SER A 258 -15.86 26.10 -57.61
CA SER A 258 -14.78 27.04 -57.16
C SER A 258 -15.19 27.71 -55.80
N ILE A 259 -14.29 28.52 -55.18
CA ILE A 259 -14.46 29.43 -53.99
C ILE A 259 -14.48 28.71 -52.62
N THR A 260 -13.82 29.11 -51.50
CA THR A 260 -12.68 30.01 -51.11
C THR A 260 -12.19 29.52 -49.72
N VAL A 261 -10.94 29.60 -49.21
CA VAL A 261 -9.70 30.40 -49.44
C VAL A 261 -9.59 31.73 -48.63
N ALA A 262 -8.95 31.68 -47.44
CA ALA A 262 -8.31 32.78 -46.67
C ALA A 262 -7.52 32.19 -45.46
N ASN A 263 -6.34 32.66 -45.01
CA ASN A 263 -5.51 33.79 -45.47
C ASN A 263 -3.99 33.54 -45.19
N ASP A 264 -3.10 33.81 -46.15
CA ASP A 264 -1.65 33.47 -46.12
C ASP A 264 -0.72 34.67 -45.78
N GLU A 265 -1.20 35.63 -44.97
CA GLU A 265 -0.65 36.99 -44.97
C GLU A 265 0.59 37.21 -44.06
N PHE A 266 0.91 36.30 -43.14
CA PHE A 266 1.97 36.50 -42.12
C PHE A 266 3.41 36.21 -42.62
N HIS A 267 3.59 35.40 -43.67
CA HIS A 267 4.92 34.96 -44.10
C HIS A 267 5.70 35.96 -44.98
N ALA A 268 5.12 37.11 -45.32
CA ALA A 268 5.73 38.09 -46.23
C ALA A 268 6.63 39.15 -45.54
N GLU A 269 6.48 39.38 -44.23
CA GLU A 269 7.08 40.54 -43.53
C GLU A 269 8.60 40.41 -43.30
N LEU A 270 9.13 39.19 -43.25
CA LEU A 270 10.51 38.88 -42.82
C LEU A 270 11.61 39.12 -43.88
N SER A 271 11.39 39.93 -44.91
CA SER A 271 12.34 40.08 -46.04
C SER A 271 12.45 41.48 -46.66
N ARG A 272 12.82 42.49 -45.86
CA ARG A 272 13.36 43.76 -46.37
C ARG A 272 14.63 44.22 -45.63
N ARG A 273 15.61 44.70 -46.41
CA ARG A 273 16.86 45.36 -45.96
C ARG A 273 17.18 46.57 -46.86
N PRO A 274 17.63 47.67 -46.26
CA PRO A 274 18.64 48.57 -46.85
C PRO A 274 19.80 48.85 -45.85
N SER A 275 20.95 49.44 -46.20
CA SER A 275 21.77 49.36 -47.42
C SER A 275 23.16 49.97 -47.17
N ARG A 276 24.25 49.28 -47.56
CA ARG A 276 25.65 49.74 -47.78
C ARG A 276 26.19 51.03 -47.10
N ILE A 277 27.27 50.89 -46.30
CA ILE A 277 28.49 51.74 -46.36
C ILE A 277 29.74 50.83 -46.18
N SER A 278 30.89 51.22 -46.75
CA SER A 278 32.26 50.64 -46.67
C SER A 278 33.25 51.73 -47.17
N PRO A 279 34.60 51.57 -47.21
CA PRO A 279 35.49 50.49 -46.74
C PRO A 279 36.38 50.99 -45.53
N GLU A 280 37.69 50.78 -45.26
CA GLU A 280 38.91 50.22 -45.90
C GLU A 280 39.95 49.67 -44.88
N SER A 281 40.98 48.97 -45.40
CA SER A 281 42.40 48.96 -44.93
C SER A 281 42.79 48.18 -43.65
N SER A 282 44.07 47.81 -43.44
CA SER A 282 44.91 46.82 -44.19
C SER A 282 46.22 46.51 -43.42
N THR A 283 46.84 45.34 -43.68
CA THR A 283 48.16 44.90 -43.15
C THR A 283 48.21 44.73 -41.61
N ALA A 284 49.22 44.11 -40.98
CA ALA A 284 50.45 43.46 -41.44
C ALA A 284 50.75 42.20 -40.58
N SER A 285 51.68 41.34 -41.02
CA SER A 285 52.16 40.19 -40.25
C SER A 285 53.66 40.25 -39.97
N ILE A 286 54.10 39.95 -38.74
CA ILE A 286 55.47 39.48 -38.41
C ILE A 286 55.48 38.76 -37.04
N ARG A 287 56.52 37.95 -36.78
CA ARG A 287 56.73 37.00 -35.65
C ARG A 287 57.88 37.50 -34.73
N PRO A 288 58.47 36.75 -33.76
CA PRO A 288 58.13 35.46 -33.11
C PRO A 288 58.18 35.56 -31.56
N GLU A 289 58.57 34.57 -30.74
CA GLU A 289 57.92 33.29 -30.39
C GLU A 289 57.87 33.20 -28.84
N PHE A 290 56.89 32.52 -28.25
CA PHE A 290 57.13 31.60 -27.12
C PHE A 290 56.06 30.48 -27.10
N LYS A 291 56.42 29.30 -26.59
CA LYS A 291 55.59 28.08 -26.72
C LYS A 291 54.58 27.92 -25.59
N ILE A 292 53.29 27.89 -25.94
CA ILE A 292 52.22 27.27 -25.14
C ILE A 292 51.41 26.35 -26.06
N ARG A 293 50.96 25.18 -25.56
CA ARG A 293 50.12 24.25 -26.32
C ARG A 293 48.78 24.89 -26.65
N ARG A 294 48.35 24.87 -27.91
CA ARG A 294 47.01 25.33 -28.32
C ARG A 294 45.92 24.46 -27.71
N ALA A 295 44.89 25.09 -27.15
CA ALA A 295 43.62 24.43 -26.86
C ALA A 295 42.92 24.01 -28.17
N SER A 296 42.11 22.95 -28.12
CA SER A 296 41.32 22.46 -29.26
C SER A 296 40.09 23.34 -29.52
N ASN A 297 39.77 23.58 -30.80
CA ASN A 297 38.61 24.37 -31.20
C ASN A 297 37.30 23.73 -30.68
N VAL A 298 36.53 24.50 -29.89
CA VAL A 298 35.26 24.05 -29.27
C VAL A 298 34.26 23.56 -30.31
N SER A 299 34.14 24.24 -31.46
CA SER A 299 33.30 23.81 -32.59
C SER A 299 33.68 22.43 -33.15
N SER A 300 34.96 22.03 -33.04
CA SER A 300 35.42 20.69 -33.47
C SER A 300 35.16 19.60 -32.42
N VAL A 301 34.81 19.97 -31.19
CA VAL A 301 34.35 19.06 -30.13
C VAL A 301 32.84 18.86 -30.27
N LEU A 302 32.05 19.94 -30.36
CA LEU A 302 30.61 19.89 -30.63
C LEU A 302 30.27 19.08 -31.90
N PHE A 303 30.95 19.34 -33.01
CA PHE A 303 30.72 18.59 -34.26
C PHE A 303 31.15 17.10 -34.17
N LYS A 304 32.00 16.73 -33.19
CA LYS A 304 32.32 15.32 -32.89
C LYS A 304 31.32 14.68 -31.93
N MET A 305 30.68 15.45 -31.04
CA MET A 305 29.64 14.95 -30.12
C MET A 305 28.35 14.62 -30.88
N PHE A 306 27.79 15.58 -31.62
CA PHE A 306 26.62 15.31 -32.48
C PHE A 306 26.85 14.16 -33.45
N LYS A 307 28.07 14.05 -34.03
CA LYS A 307 28.42 12.92 -34.91
C LYS A 307 28.54 11.57 -34.19
N LYS A 308 28.77 11.52 -32.87
CA LYS A 308 28.68 10.27 -32.08
C LYS A 308 27.23 9.89 -31.78
N GLU A 309 26.41 10.86 -31.42
CA GLU A 309 24.99 10.67 -31.07
C GLU A 309 24.21 10.10 -32.25
N THR A 310 24.35 10.65 -33.46
CA THR A 310 23.77 10.03 -34.66
C THR A 310 24.41 8.69 -35.00
N ALA A 311 25.70 8.48 -34.69
CA ALA A 311 26.41 7.25 -35.04
C ALA A 311 26.06 6.06 -34.14
N ILE A 312 25.65 6.25 -32.88
CA ILE A 312 25.22 5.14 -32.02
C ILE A 312 23.82 4.65 -32.42
N ILE A 313 22.91 5.57 -32.76
CA ILE A 313 21.58 5.24 -33.31
C ILE A 313 21.73 4.50 -34.64
N GLN A 314 22.59 4.98 -35.54
CA GLN A 314 22.88 4.27 -36.80
C GLN A 314 23.52 2.90 -36.56
N ALA A 315 24.50 2.78 -35.65
CA ALA A 315 25.15 1.49 -35.34
C ALA A 315 24.18 0.46 -34.75
N ALA A 316 23.24 0.92 -33.92
CA ALA A 316 22.14 0.11 -33.41
C ALA A 316 21.19 -0.35 -34.54
N SER A 317 20.83 0.55 -35.46
CA SER A 317 20.04 0.19 -36.65
C SER A 317 20.78 -0.79 -37.59
N ASP A 318 22.10 -0.64 -37.73
CA ASP A 318 22.96 -1.46 -38.58
C ASP A 318 23.17 -2.89 -38.03
N GLY A 319 22.86 -3.13 -36.74
CA GLY A 319 23.23 -4.38 -36.04
C GLY A 319 24.72 -4.49 -35.66
N ASP A 320 25.48 -3.39 -35.69
CA ASP A 320 26.92 -3.41 -35.46
C ASP A 320 27.25 -3.22 -33.96
N ILE A 321 27.13 -4.31 -33.20
CA ILE A 321 27.43 -4.36 -31.76
C ILE A 321 28.85 -3.90 -31.42
N SER A 322 29.83 -4.19 -32.29
CA SER A 322 31.23 -3.78 -32.10
C SER A 322 31.40 -2.25 -32.19
N LYS A 323 30.67 -1.60 -33.08
CA LYS A 323 30.61 -0.14 -33.25
C LYS A 323 29.80 0.52 -32.14
N VAL A 324 28.69 -0.09 -31.69
CA VAL A 324 27.93 0.38 -30.51
C VAL A 324 28.81 0.36 -29.26
N ALA A 325 29.43 -0.78 -28.92
CA ALA A 325 30.32 -0.92 -27.77
C ALA A 325 31.45 0.14 -27.80
N ARG A 326 32.13 0.28 -28.94
CA ARG A 326 33.18 1.31 -29.14
C ARG A 326 32.67 2.75 -28.99
N LEU A 327 31.42 3.03 -29.35
CA LEU A 327 30.83 4.37 -29.20
C LEU A 327 30.51 4.64 -27.73
N ILE A 328 29.91 3.69 -27.02
CA ILE A 328 29.67 3.72 -25.57
C ILE A 328 30.98 3.95 -24.81
N SER A 329 32.01 3.13 -25.05
CA SER A 329 33.35 3.30 -24.44
C SER A 329 34.04 4.62 -24.82
N SER A 330 33.57 5.32 -25.85
CA SER A 330 34.06 6.65 -26.20
C SER A 330 33.30 7.79 -25.50
N GLY A 331 32.28 7.51 -24.68
CA GLY A 331 31.37 8.50 -24.12
C GLY A 331 30.38 9.03 -25.16
N ALA A 332 29.66 8.13 -25.84
CA ALA A 332 28.43 8.47 -26.55
C ALA A 332 27.24 8.36 -25.58
N ASN A 333 26.25 9.25 -25.68
CA ASN A 333 25.02 9.16 -24.91
C ASN A 333 24.16 7.98 -25.43
N VAL A 334 23.90 6.99 -24.57
CA VAL A 334 23.04 5.83 -24.92
C VAL A 334 21.57 6.23 -25.14
N ASN A 335 21.12 7.28 -24.45
CA ASN A 335 19.79 7.87 -24.56
C ASN A 335 19.78 9.07 -25.53
N ALA A 336 20.70 9.10 -26.49
CA ALA A 336 20.60 10.03 -27.62
C ALA A 336 19.37 9.68 -28.46
N LYS A 337 18.55 10.69 -28.78
CA LYS A 337 17.44 10.61 -29.71
C LYS A 337 17.76 11.33 -31.01
N ASP A 338 17.25 10.84 -32.13
CA ASP A 338 17.31 11.54 -33.40
C ASP A 338 16.18 12.56 -33.57
N ARG A 339 16.05 13.13 -34.78
CA ARG A 339 15.06 14.15 -35.13
C ARG A 339 13.60 13.66 -35.18
N TRP A 340 13.38 12.35 -35.02
CA TRP A 340 12.08 11.70 -34.90
C TRP A 340 11.89 11.07 -33.51
N GLY A 341 12.78 11.36 -32.55
CA GLY A 341 12.71 10.82 -31.19
C GLY A 341 13.27 9.40 -31.05
N TRP A 342 13.79 8.78 -32.11
CA TRP A 342 14.25 7.40 -32.07
C TRP A 342 15.56 7.31 -31.30
N SER A 343 15.58 6.46 -30.27
CA SER A 343 16.79 6.14 -29.51
C SER A 343 17.55 4.96 -30.13
N ALA A 344 18.78 4.73 -29.67
CA ALA A 344 19.52 3.51 -30.04
C ALA A 344 18.75 2.24 -29.61
N LEU A 345 18.07 2.25 -28.47
CA LEU A 345 17.25 1.12 -28.00
C LEU A 345 15.98 0.94 -28.87
N SER A 346 15.36 2.04 -29.31
CA SER A 346 14.23 2.03 -30.25
C SER A 346 14.60 1.35 -31.58
N MET A 347 15.79 1.67 -32.12
CA MET A 347 16.33 1.02 -33.32
C MET A 347 16.60 -0.48 -33.12
N CYS A 348 17.03 -0.90 -31.91
CA CYS A 348 17.22 -2.32 -31.61
C CYS A 348 15.88 -3.07 -31.47
N GLY A 349 14.85 -2.43 -30.87
CA GLY A 349 13.48 -2.94 -30.83
C GLY A 349 12.92 -3.16 -32.23
N TYR A 350 13.02 -2.15 -33.10
CA TYR A 350 12.58 -2.18 -34.49
C TYR A 350 13.34 -3.17 -35.40
N GLY A 351 14.62 -3.45 -35.08
CA GLY A 351 15.51 -4.31 -35.86
C GLY A 351 15.69 -5.74 -35.33
N GLY A 352 15.21 -6.04 -34.12
CA GLY A 352 15.36 -7.36 -33.48
C GLY A 352 16.70 -7.62 -32.78
N HIS A 353 17.51 -6.58 -32.53
CA HIS A 353 18.92 -6.70 -32.11
C HIS A 353 19.11 -6.93 -30.60
N VAL A 354 18.69 -8.10 -30.10
CA VAL A 354 18.66 -8.47 -28.66
C VAL A 354 19.98 -8.18 -27.93
N GLU A 355 21.13 -8.56 -28.50
CA GLU A 355 22.45 -8.37 -27.88
C GLU A 355 22.81 -6.88 -27.70
N ILE A 356 22.36 -6.04 -28.64
CA ILE A 356 22.58 -4.60 -28.59
C ILE A 356 21.61 -3.94 -27.59
N CYS A 357 20.37 -4.44 -27.47
CA CYS A 357 19.46 -4.03 -26.40
C CYS A 357 20.11 -4.24 -25.02
N ARG A 358 20.59 -5.47 -24.72
CA ARG A 358 21.25 -5.78 -23.45
C ARG A 358 22.44 -4.87 -23.19
N LEU A 359 23.37 -4.75 -24.15
CA LEU A 359 24.53 -3.86 -24.06
C LEU A 359 24.17 -2.39 -23.79
N LEU A 360 23.06 -1.88 -24.36
CA LEU A 360 22.57 -0.53 -24.10
C LEU A 360 21.96 -0.40 -22.70
N LEU A 361 21.18 -1.39 -22.26
CA LEU A 361 20.53 -1.43 -20.94
C LEU A 361 21.55 -1.52 -19.80
N ASP A 362 22.58 -2.36 -19.96
CA ASP A 362 23.75 -2.46 -19.05
C ASP A 362 24.44 -1.11 -18.82
N HIS A 363 24.35 -0.21 -19.80
CA HIS A 363 24.96 1.13 -19.78
C HIS A 363 23.95 2.26 -19.50
N GLY A 364 22.76 1.93 -18.98
CA GLY A 364 21.77 2.90 -18.52
C GLY A 364 20.84 3.43 -19.63
N ALA A 365 20.57 2.65 -20.66
CA ALA A 365 19.49 2.97 -21.60
C ALA A 365 18.12 2.95 -20.89
N ASP A 366 17.31 3.95 -21.22
CA ASP A 366 15.95 4.12 -20.72
C ASP A 366 14.97 3.26 -21.56
N LEU A 367 14.23 2.40 -20.85
CA LEU A 367 13.24 1.46 -21.41
C LEU A 367 12.00 2.18 -21.95
N ASP A 368 11.62 3.30 -21.33
CA ASP A 368 10.36 4.00 -21.56
C ASP A 368 10.53 5.18 -22.55
N ASN A 369 11.60 5.10 -23.35
CA ASN A 369 11.94 6.01 -24.44
C ASN A 369 10.89 6.01 -25.57
N ILE A 370 9.87 6.86 -25.45
CA ILE A 370 8.92 7.12 -26.55
C ILE A 370 9.54 7.91 -27.71
N ASP A 371 9.12 7.62 -28.93
CA ASP A 371 9.42 8.42 -30.14
C ASP A 371 8.38 9.52 -30.42
N VAL A 372 8.30 10.07 -31.64
CA VAL A 372 7.29 11.10 -32.01
C VAL A 372 5.91 10.55 -32.34
N ASP A 373 5.78 9.28 -32.71
CA ASP A 373 4.51 8.63 -33.02
C ASP A 373 3.88 7.98 -31.76
N GLY A 374 4.70 7.76 -30.72
CA GLY A 374 4.31 7.35 -29.37
C GLY A 374 4.76 5.93 -29.00
N ASP A 375 5.48 5.24 -29.90
CA ASP A 375 5.95 3.88 -29.66
C ASP A 375 7.20 3.88 -28.76
N THR A 376 7.28 2.88 -27.88
CA THR A 376 8.46 2.51 -27.07
C THR A 376 9.28 1.42 -27.80
N PRO A 377 10.54 1.13 -27.40
CA PRO A 377 11.31 0.01 -27.97
C PRO A 377 10.58 -1.34 -27.89
N GLU A 378 9.75 -1.52 -26.86
CA GLU A 378 8.93 -2.70 -26.59
C GLU A 378 7.74 -2.83 -27.56
N THR A 379 7.04 -1.72 -27.83
CA THR A 379 5.97 -1.68 -28.84
C THR A 379 6.51 -1.74 -30.26
N LEU A 380 7.67 -1.13 -30.56
CA LEU A 380 8.37 -1.30 -31.84
C LEU A 380 8.75 -2.78 -32.08
N ALA A 381 9.27 -3.47 -31.07
CA ALA A 381 9.59 -4.90 -31.15
C ALA A 381 8.33 -5.76 -31.34
N THR A 382 7.25 -5.45 -30.63
CA THR A 382 5.95 -6.12 -30.75
C THR A 382 5.34 -5.93 -32.14
N ASN A 383 5.30 -4.69 -32.64
CA ASN A 383 4.81 -4.30 -33.97
C ASN A 383 5.64 -4.93 -35.11
N ARG A 384 6.82 -5.49 -34.82
CA ARG A 384 7.69 -6.22 -35.76
C ARG A 384 7.83 -7.72 -35.48
N GLY A 385 7.14 -8.25 -34.46
CA GLY A 385 7.17 -9.68 -34.12
C GLY A 385 8.50 -10.16 -33.55
N HIS A 386 9.34 -9.25 -33.03
CA HIS A 386 10.64 -9.58 -32.45
C HIS A 386 10.49 -10.07 -31.00
N ALA A 387 9.82 -11.22 -30.82
CA ALA A 387 9.47 -11.79 -29.51
C ALA A 387 10.66 -11.88 -28.54
N ASN A 388 11.84 -12.27 -29.01
CA ASN A 388 13.05 -12.36 -28.17
C ASN A 388 13.52 -11.00 -27.62
N VAL A 389 13.19 -9.88 -28.29
CA VAL A 389 13.43 -8.53 -27.75
C VAL A 389 12.34 -8.14 -26.75
N VAL A 390 11.07 -8.46 -27.05
CA VAL A 390 9.94 -8.19 -26.13
C VAL A 390 10.17 -8.90 -24.79
N ILE A 391 10.41 -10.22 -24.81
CA ILE A 391 10.68 -11.04 -23.62
C ILE A 391 11.85 -10.47 -22.81
N MET A 392 12.95 -10.08 -23.46
CA MET A 392 14.13 -9.52 -22.78
C MET A 392 13.89 -8.12 -22.19
N LEU A 393 13.01 -7.31 -22.79
CA LEU A 393 12.57 -6.02 -22.21
C LEU A 393 11.60 -6.24 -21.04
N GLU A 394 10.70 -7.22 -21.12
CA GLU A 394 9.82 -7.65 -20.03
C GLU A 394 10.62 -8.23 -18.85
N GLU A 395 11.63 -9.07 -19.11
CA GLU A 395 12.57 -9.62 -18.13
C GLU A 395 13.32 -8.50 -17.38
N GLU A 396 13.90 -7.53 -18.10
CA GLU A 396 14.65 -6.43 -17.49
C GLU A 396 13.71 -5.46 -16.73
N ARG A 397 12.49 -5.23 -17.22
CA ARG A 397 11.46 -4.46 -16.50
C ARG A 397 11.08 -5.18 -15.20
N ALA A 398 10.76 -6.47 -15.26
CA ALA A 398 10.43 -7.29 -14.10
C ALA A 398 11.58 -7.39 -13.09
N ALA A 399 12.84 -7.43 -13.54
CA ALA A 399 14.02 -7.43 -12.68
C ALA A 399 14.27 -6.06 -12.01
N ARG A 400 13.91 -4.96 -12.66
CA ARG A 400 13.91 -3.61 -12.04
C ARG A 400 12.78 -3.48 -11.02
N ASP A 401 11.56 -3.91 -11.38
CA ASP A 401 10.40 -3.91 -10.49
C ASP A 401 10.61 -4.80 -9.25
N LEU A 402 11.28 -5.96 -9.42
CA LEU A 402 11.64 -6.84 -8.31
C LEU A 402 12.64 -6.18 -7.36
N LYS A 403 13.71 -5.54 -7.87
CA LYS A 403 14.67 -4.79 -7.03
C LYS A 403 14.01 -3.64 -6.29
N ILE A 404 13.02 -2.98 -6.89
CA ILE A 404 12.21 -1.94 -6.24
C ILE A 404 11.37 -2.54 -5.09
N ARG A 405 10.76 -3.71 -5.30
CA ARG A 405 9.99 -4.43 -4.26
C ARG A 405 10.87 -4.97 -3.13
N GLU A 406 12.04 -5.50 -3.44
CA GLU A 406 12.99 -6.02 -2.46
C GLU A 406 13.56 -4.90 -1.56
N ALA A 407 13.70 -3.69 -2.10
CA ALA A 407 14.07 -2.50 -1.34
C ALA A 407 12.95 -1.98 -0.41
N ASP A 408 11.69 -2.37 -0.64
CA ASP A 408 10.50 -1.96 0.13
C ASP A 408 10.17 -2.94 1.28
N ASN A 409 11.19 -3.66 1.79
CA ASN A 409 11.07 -4.50 2.99
C ASN A 409 11.09 -3.63 4.26
N ASP A 410 9.93 -3.17 4.71
CA ASP A 410 9.81 -2.35 5.92
C ASP A 410 10.12 -3.16 7.20
N LYS A 411 11.33 -2.94 7.72
CA LYS A 411 11.71 -3.22 9.10
C LYS A 411 12.11 -1.89 9.74
N PRO A 412 11.72 -1.62 11.01
CA PRO A 412 12.03 -0.36 11.69
C PRO A 412 13.51 0.03 11.56
N ARG A 413 13.80 1.02 10.70
CA ARG A 413 15.18 1.36 10.33
C ARG A 413 15.94 1.79 11.59
N ARG A 414 17.03 1.07 11.87
CA ARG A 414 17.79 1.13 13.12
C ARG A 414 18.26 2.57 13.39
N LYS A 415 18.08 3.09 14.62
CA LYS A 415 18.48 4.47 15.00
C LYS A 415 19.94 4.76 14.60
N LEU A 416 20.12 5.46 13.49
CA LEU A 416 21.42 5.85 12.94
C LEU A 416 22.08 6.88 13.86
N LYS A 417 23.31 6.60 14.30
CA LYS A 417 24.14 7.57 15.02
C LYS A 417 24.94 8.36 14.01
N PHE A 418 24.62 9.63 13.83
CA PHE A 418 25.35 10.51 12.92
C PHE A 418 26.39 11.39 13.62
N VAL A 419 27.53 11.53 12.96
CA VAL A 419 28.51 12.59 13.20
C VAL A 419 28.29 13.63 12.10
N THR A 420 28.18 14.90 12.46
CA THR A 420 28.03 15.98 11.48
C THR A 420 29.30 16.12 10.65
N ARG A 421 29.13 16.26 9.33
CA ARG A 421 30.22 16.47 8.38
C ARG A 421 30.91 17.79 8.68
N GLU A 422 32.20 17.76 9.03
CA GLU A 422 32.98 18.98 9.27
C GLU A 422 32.98 19.87 8.00
N GLY A 423 32.42 21.08 8.10
CA GLY A 423 32.45 22.09 7.03
C GLY A 423 31.13 22.45 6.34
N VAL A 424 29.97 21.93 6.77
CA VAL A 424 28.67 22.28 6.13
C VAL A 424 28.25 23.73 6.37
N ARG A 425 27.86 24.43 5.30
CA ARG A 425 27.39 25.82 5.30
C ARG A 425 25.90 25.91 5.67
N LYS A 426 25.58 26.02 6.97
CA LYS A 426 24.21 26.07 7.55
C LYS A 426 23.44 24.74 7.41
N PRO A 427 22.45 24.45 8.29
CA PRO A 427 21.55 23.32 8.08
C PRO A 427 20.63 23.58 6.87
N PRO A 428 20.23 22.54 6.11
CA PRO A 428 19.26 22.66 5.03
C PRO A 428 17.92 23.20 5.54
N HIS A 429 17.21 23.95 4.69
CA HIS A 429 15.93 24.57 5.02
C HIS A 429 14.79 23.93 4.25
N ILE A 430 13.97 23.15 4.96
CA ILE A 430 12.81 22.44 4.42
C ILE A 430 11.55 23.29 4.55
N GLY A 431 10.75 23.37 3.49
CA GLY A 431 9.42 23.95 3.51
C GLY A 431 8.35 22.87 3.58
N ILE A 432 7.41 22.97 4.51
CA ILE A 432 6.28 22.03 4.65
C ILE A 432 4.99 22.80 4.40
N ILE A 433 4.14 22.30 3.51
CA ILE A 433 2.86 22.92 3.14
C ILE A 433 1.74 22.09 3.78
N GLY A 434 1.02 22.70 4.71
CA GLY A 434 0.04 22.06 5.59
C GLY A 434 0.62 21.67 6.96
N ALA A 435 -0.17 21.87 8.01
CA ALA A 435 0.12 21.51 9.41
C ALA A 435 -0.88 20.45 9.93
N GLY A 436 -1.26 19.50 9.06
CA GLY A 436 -1.92 18.25 9.46
C GLY A 436 -0.96 17.29 10.16
N ILE A 437 -1.46 16.11 10.56
CA ILE A 437 -0.66 15.07 11.25
C ILE A 437 0.64 14.76 10.50
N SER A 438 0.57 14.56 9.18
CA SER A 438 1.72 14.28 8.30
C SER A 438 2.75 15.41 8.32
N GLY A 439 2.31 16.67 8.11
CA GLY A 439 3.20 17.83 8.11
C GLY A 439 3.87 18.10 9.46
N LEU A 440 3.13 17.91 10.55
CA LEU A 440 3.66 18.06 11.91
C LEU A 440 4.64 16.93 12.28
N ARG A 441 4.36 15.67 11.95
CA ARG A 441 5.30 14.57 12.19
C ARG A 441 6.55 14.68 11.33
N ALA A 442 6.42 15.06 10.06
CA ALA A 442 7.57 15.33 9.20
C ALA A 442 8.46 16.46 9.77
N ALA A 443 7.84 17.55 10.25
CA ALA A 443 8.54 18.64 10.90
C ALA A 443 9.30 18.17 12.16
N ASP A 444 8.63 17.43 13.05
CA ASP A 444 9.22 16.89 14.28
C ASP A 444 10.49 16.08 13.99
N VAL A 445 10.41 15.10 13.07
CA VAL A 445 11.55 14.27 12.67
C VAL A 445 12.69 15.12 12.12
N LEU A 446 12.43 16.00 11.15
CA LEU A 446 13.46 16.87 10.54
C LEU A 446 14.14 17.79 11.57
N LEU A 447 13.37 18.35 12.51
CA LEU A 447 13.88 19.21 13.59
C LEU A 447 14.74 18.43 14.60
N GLN A 448 14.45 17.15 14.86
CA GLN A 448 15.28 16.31 15.72
C GLN A 448 16.65 16.02 15.10
N TYR A 449 16.73 15.92 13.77
CA TYR A 449 18.00 15.78 13.02
C TYR A 449 18.67 17.13 12.69
N GLY A 450 18.17 18.26 13.21
CA GLY A 450 18.82 19.56 13.14
C GLY A 450 18.59 20.36 11.86
N PHE A 451 17.62 19.97 11.03
CA PHE A 451 17.21 20.73 9.85
C PHE A 451 16.44 21.99 10.26
N ARG A 452 16.50 23.04 9.43
CA ARG A 452 15.60 24.19 9.59
C ARG A 452 14.29 23.87 8.90
N VAL A 453 13.15 24.09 9.59
CA VAL A 453 11.81 23.84 9.04
C VAL A 453 10.96 25.10 9.10
N THR A 454 10.26 25.40 8.00
CA THR A 454 9.14 26.36 7.95
C THR A 454 7.88 25.60 7.57
N ILE A 455 6.77 25.84 8.28
CA ILE A 455 5.47 25.20 8.00
C ILE A 455 4.50 26.29 7.55
N LEU A 456 3.89 26.12 6.38
CA LEU A 456 2.92 27.04 5.78
C LEU A 456 1.53 26.38 5.81
N GLU A 457 0.69 26.80 6.76
CA GLU A 457 -0.69 26.34 6.91
C GLU A 457 -1.67 27.40 6.42
N ALA A 458 -2.67 26.97 5.65
CA ALA A 458 -3.67 27.86 5.06
C ALA A 458 -4.72 28.35 6.07
N ARG A 459 -4.99 27.55 7.11
CA ARG A 459 -5.93 27.85 8.20
C ARG A 459 -5.26 28.70 9.30
N ASP A 460 -6.11 29.26 10.15
CA ASP A 460 -5.77 29.91 11.43
C ASP A 460 -5.46 28.91 12.57
N ARG A 461 -5.52 27.60 12.28
CA ARG A 461 -5.29 26.49 13.22
C ARG A 461 -4.50 25.36 12.58
N ILE A 462 -3.82 24.57 13.40
CA ILE A 462 -3.19 23.30 12.98
C ILE A 462 -4.21 22.14 12.87
N GLY A 463 -3.74 20.99 12.40
CA GLY A 463 -4.37 19.68 12.57
C GLY A 463 -5.17 19.12 11.38
N GLY A 464 -5.74 19.96 10.50
CA GLY A 464 -6.51 19.45 9.35
C GLY A 464 -7.79 18.66 9.75
N ARG A 465 -7.84 17.38 9.37
CA ARG A 465 -8.94 16.38 9.54
C ARG A 465 -8.48 15.24 10.48
N HIS A 466 -9.33 14.72 11.38
CA HIS A 466 -8.95 13.69 12.39
C HIS A 466 -10.04 12.61 12.64
N ALA A 467 -9.64 11.34 12.80
CA ALA A 467 -10.46 10.17 13.18
C ALA A 467 -9.58 8.97 13.67
N THR A 468 -10.19 7.93 14.25
CA THR A 468 -9.59 6.83 15.08
C THR A 468 -9.27 5.52 14.34
N GLY A 469 -8.37 4.69 14.90
CA GLY A 469 -7.96 3.33 14.45
C GLY A 469 -6.73 2.82 15.23
N ASP A 470 -6.55 1.49 15.44
CA ASP A 470 -5.82 1.00 16.64
C ASP A 470 -4.96 -0.32 16.57
N LYS A 471 -3.98 -0.42 15.66
CA LYS A 471 -2.66 -1.00 16.02
C LYS A 471 -1.53 -0.09 15.49
N HIS A 472 -1.46 1.09 16.10
CA HIS A 472 -1.36 2.34 15.35
C HIS A 472 -0.52 3.35 16.14
N PRO A 473 0.38 4.15 15.51
CA PRO A 473 1.07 5.26 16.18
C PRO A 473 0.17 6.20 17.00
N ILE A 474 -1.11 6.35 16.63
CA ILE A 474 -2.08 7.15 17.37
C ILE A 474 -2.45 6.51 18.72
N ARG A 475 -2.52 5.18 18.83
CA ARG A 475 -2.80 4.45 20.08
C ARG A 475 -1.68 4.62 21.09
N ASP A 476 -0.44 4.53 20.62
CA ASP A 476 0.74 4.69 21.45
C ASP A 476 0.82 6.15 21.94
N LEU A 477 0.51 7.12 21.08
CA LEU A 477 0.36 8.53 21.47
C LEU A 477 -0.83 8.77 22.42
N ALA A 478 -1.95 8.07 22.27
CA ALA A 478 -3.08 8.14 23.19
C ALA A 478 -2.65 7.65 24.60
N THR A 479 -1.97 6.51 24.65
CA THR A 479 -1.39 5.94 25.88
C THR A 479 -0.37 6.88 26.51
N GLU A 480 0.58 7.42 25.73
CA GLU A 480 1.58 8.39 26.19
C GLU A 480 1.01 9.74 26.67
N THR A 481 -0.23 10.08 26.28
CA THR A 481 -0.92 11.32 26.67
C THR A 481 -1.98 11.12 27.74
N GLY A 482 -2.28 9.87 28.14
CA GLY A 482 -3.41 9.56 29.01
C GLY A 482 -4.77 9.82 28.35
N THR A 483 -4.85 9.80 27.02
CA THR A 483 -6.10 9.96 26.28
C THR A 483 -6.95 8.68 26.43
N PRO A 484 -8.18 8.76 26.99
CA PRO A 484 -9.01 7.59 27.26
C PRO A 484 -9.54 6.93 25.97
N LEU A 485 -9.42 5.61 25.91
CA LEU A 485 -9.84 4.75 24.81
C LEU A 485 -11.01 3.86 25.22
N HIS A 486 -12.08 3.89 24.44
CA HIS A 486 -13.26 3.04 24.59
C HIS A 486 -13.13 1.80 23.70
N HIS A 487 -13.49 0.63 24.24
CA HIS A 487 -13.66 -0.59 23.46
C HIS A 487 -15.16 -0.86 23.36
N TRP A 488 -15.70 -0.96 22.15
CA TRP A 488 -17.14 -1.17 21.96
C TRP A 488 -17.55 -2.58 22.36
N ASN A 489 -18.82 -2.75 22.76
CA ASN A 489 -19.39 -4.08 22.93
C ASN A 489 -19.82 -4.66 21.57
N ASN A 490 -19.73 -5.97 21.41
CA ASN A 490 -20.14 -6.69 20.19
C ASN A 490 -21.69 -6.72 20.00
N ARG A 491 -22.43 -5.81 20.64
CA ARG A 491 -23.88 -5.70 20.50
C ARG A 491 -24.23 -4.59 19.52
N GLN A 492 -25.16 -4.91 18.64
CA GLN A 492 -25.68 -4.03 17.60
C GLN A 492 -27.21 -4.11 17.57
N ASN A 493 -27.89 -2.99 17.36
CA ASN A 493 -29.31 -2.97 17.04
C ASN A 493 -29.49 -2.77 15.53
N ILE A 494 -30.22 -3.66 14.88
CA ILE A 494 -30.53 -3.54 13.45
C ILE A 494 -32.03 -3.36 13.28
N PHE A 495 -32.44 -2.18 12.81
CA PHE A 495 -33.82 -1.90 12.44
C PHE A 495 -34.02 -2.16 10.94
N THR A 496 -35.07 -2.90 10.58
CA THR A 496 -35.42 -3.17 9.19
C THR A 496 -36.02 -1.94 8.50
N SER A 497 -36.24 -2.02 7.18
CA SER A 497 -36.86 -0.96 6.38
C SER A 497 -38.27 -0.54 6.83
N SER A 498 -38.94 -1.33 7.67
CA SER A 498 -40.24 -0.98 8.28
C SER A 498 -40.14 -0.38 9.69
N GLY A 499 -38.92 -0.14 10.20
CA GLY A 499 -38.68 0.40 11.55
C GLY A 499 -38.79 -0.64 12.66
N LYS A 500 -38.83 -1.94 12.33
CA LYS A 500 -38.85 -3.04 13.32
C LYS A 500 -37.41 -3.45 13.69
N LEU A 501 -37.10 -3.48 14.98
CA LEU A 501 -35.86 -4.05 15.50
C LEU A 501 -35.80 -5.58 15.24
N LEU A 502 -34.66 -6.07 14.74
CA LEU A 502 -34.37 -7.50 14.60
C LEU A 502 -34.02 -8.12 15.97
N PRO A 503 -34.30 -9.42 16.17
CA PRO A 503 -33.79 -10.15 17.34
C PRO A 503 -32.26 -10.09 17.43
N ALA A 504 -31.72 -10.01 18.65
CA ALA A 504 -30.28 -9.91 18.88
C ALA A 504 -29.50 -11.10 18.30
N GLU A 505 -30.03 -12.33 18.45
CA GLU A 505 -29.46 -13.56 17.91
C GLU A 505 -29.32 -13.50 16.38
N LYS A 506 -30.40 -13.17 15.66
CA LYS A 506 -30.41 -12.99 14.19
C LYS A 506 -29.52 -11.83 13.74
N SER A 507 -29.44 -10.76 14.53
CA SER A 507 -28.55 -9.63 14.24
C SER A 507 -27.07 -10.02 14.38
N SER A 508 -26.73 -10.87 15.34
CA SER A 508 -25.37 -11.39 15.50
C SER A 508 -25.01 -12.38 14.39
N GLU A 509 -25.88 -13.35 14.10
CA GLU A 509 -25.69 -14.37 13.06
C GLU A 509 -25.37 -13.74 11.70
N LEU A 510 -26.24 -12.82 11.24
CA LEU A 510 -26.13 -12.22 9.91
C LEU A 510 -24.98 -11.22 9.80
N SER A 511 -24.53 -10.62 10.92
CA SER A 511 -23.36 -9.72 10.92
C SER A 511 -22.03 -10.47 10.97
N THR A 512 -21.91 -11.55 11.75
CA THR A 512 -20.72 -12.43 11.68
C THR A 512 -20.54 -12.95 10.25
N LEU A 513 -21.61 -13.47 9.65
CA LEU A 513 -21.61 -13.90 8.25
C LEU A 513 -21.20 -12.79 7.26
N LEU A 514 -21.61 -11.53 7.50
CA LEU A 514 -21.21 -10.40 6.65
C LEU A 514 -19.71 -10.12 6.77
N TRP A 515 -19.15 -10.17 7.99
CA TRP A 515 -17.70 -10.03 8.21
C TRP A 515 -16.90 -11.18 7.57
N ASP A 516 -17.31 -12.44 7.75
CA ASP A 516 -16.71 -13.60 7.07
C ASP A 516 -16.61 -13.41 5.54
N ILE A 517 -17.63 -12.75 4.95
CA ILE A 517 -17.71 -12.49 3.51
C ILE A 517 -16.81 -11.32 3.08
N ILE A 518 -16.60 -10.32 3.96
CA ILE A 518 -15.68 -9.20 3.71
C ILE A 518 -14.22 -9.67 3.83
N GLU A 519 -13.90 -10.51 4.81
CA GLU A 519 -12.59 -11.16 4.93
C GLU A 519 -12.30 -12.06 3.71
N GLU A 520 -13.26 -12.89 3.28
CA GLU A 520 -13.15 -13.63 2.00
C GLU A 520 -12.93 -12.70 0.80
N ALA A 521 -13.50 -11.49 0.80
CA ALA A 521 -13.31 -10.53 -0.29
C ALA A 521 -11.91 -9.92 -0.27
N PHE A 522 -11.35 -9.60 0.90
CA PHE A 522 -9.97 -9.11 1.05
C PHE A 522 -8.97 -10.17 0.62
N GLU A 523 -9.11 -11.41 1.12
CA GLU A 523 -8.27 -12.53 0.67
C GLU A 523 -8.37 -12.75 -0.85
N TYR A 524 -9.58 -12.76 -1.41
CA TYR A 524 -9.80 -12.93 -2.85
C TYR A 524 -9.16 -11.78 -3.65
N SER A 525 -9.28 -10.55 -3.16
CA SER A 525 -8.68 -9.34 -3.73
C SER A 525 -7.15 -9.42 -3.76
N ALA A 526 -6.52 -9.77 -2.64
CA ALA A 526 -5.07 -9.92 -2.53
C ALA A 526 -4.53 -11.06 -3.42
N LYS A 527 -5.25 -12.18 -3.50
CA LYS A 527 -4.82 -13.39 -4.24
C LYS A 527 -5.03 -13.27 -5.76
N ASN A 528 -6.03 -12.51 -6.22
CA ASN A 528 -6.49 -12.52 -7.63
C ASN A 528 -6.57 -11.12 -8.27
N GLY A 529 -6.14 -10.05 -7.59
CA GLY A 529 -6.42 -8.65 -7.97
C GLY A 529 -6.20 -8.31 -9.45
N LYS A 530 -5.12 -8.78 -10.07
CA LYS A 530 -4.84 -8.51 -11.49
C LYS A 530 -5.93 -9.04 -12.44
N ASP A 531 -6.56 -10.16 -12.11
CA ASP A 531 -7.58 -10.84 -12.92
C ASP A 531 -9.00 -10.35 -12.61
N ILE A 532 -9.21 -9.70 -11.46
CA ILE A 532 -10.50 -9.11 -11.09
C ILE A 532 -10.82 -7.94 -12.02
N PRO A 533 -11.97 -7.95 -12.73
CA PRO A 533 -12.37 -6.85 -13.61
C PRO A 533 -12.50 -5.54 -12.83
N ALA A 534 -11.98 -4.44 -13.38
CA ALA A 534 -12.05 -3.12 -12.74
C ALA A 534 -13.49 -2.62 -12.46
N SER A 535 -14.51 -3.19 -13.12
CA SER A 535 -15.92 -2.91 -12.89
C SER A 535 -16.56 -3.69 -11.74
N ALA A 536 -15.88 -4.71 -11.18
CA ALA A 536 -16.44 -5.54 -10.12
C ALA A 536 -16.40 -4.83 -8.76
N SER A 537 -17.56 -4.72 -8.10
CA SER A 537 -17.66 -4.10 -6.78
C SER A 537 -17.63 -5.13 -5.65
N LEU A 538 -17.25 -4.68 -4.44
CA LEU A 538 -17.37 -5.47 -3.22
C LEU A 538 -18.81 -5.98 -3.01
N TYR A 539 -19.82 -5.19 -3.39
CA TYR A 539 -21.23 -5.60 -3.32
C TYR A 539 -21.57 -6.77 -4.26
N ASP A 540 -20.93 -6.87 -5.43
CA ASP A 540 -21.17 -7.99 -6.36
C ASP A 540 -20.61 -9.30 -5.80
N PHE A 541 -19.46 -9.22 -5.11
CA PHE A 541 -18.89 -10.35 -4.36
C PHE A 541 -19.78 -10.74 -3.18
N VAL A 542 -20.20 -9.78 -2.34
CA VAL A 542 -21.15 -10.02 -1.25
C VAL A 542 -22.43 -10.67 -1.77
N GLN A 543 -23.01 -10.17 -2.87
CA GLN A 543 -24.23 -10.76 -3.46
C GLN A 543 -24.03 -12.18 -3.99
N THR A 544 -22.82 -12.52 -4.42
CA THR A 544 -22.48 -13.88 -4.84
C THR A 544 -22.35 -14.79 -3.61
N LYS A 545 -21.54 -14.39 -2.63
CA LYS A 545 -21.28 -15.14 -1.40
C LYS A 545 -22.50 -15.32 -0.50
N VAL A 546 -23.38 -14.33 -0.44
CA VAL A 546 -24.66 -14.43 0.28
C VAL A 546 -25.56 -15.52 -0.32
N LYS A 547 -25.58 -15.69 -1.64
CA LYS A 547 -26.34 -16.78 -2.29
C LYS A 547 -25.69 -18.16 -2.07
N GLU A 548 -24.36 -18.22 -2.05
CA GLU A 548 -23.59 -19.45 -1.74
C GLU A 548 -23.78 -19.90 -0.28
N LYS A 549 -23.69 -18.99 0.69
CA LYS A 549 -23.71 -19.29 2.13
C LYS A 549 -25.11 -19.37 2.74
N LEU A 550 -26.11 -18.72 2.15
CA LEU A 550 -27.51 -18.75 2.60
C LEU A 550 -28.47 -19.31 1.52
N PRO A 551 -28.27 -20.55 1.04
CA PRO A 551 -29.22 -21.16 0.10
C PRO A 551 -30.63 -21.22 0.71
N GLU A 552 -31.65 -21.00 -0.12
CA GLU A 552 -33.09 -21.01 0.23
C GLU A 552 -33.57 -19.97 1.28
N ARG A 553 -32.66 -19.28 1.99
CA ARG A 553 -32.98 -18.25 3.01
C ARG A 553 -33.13 -16.84 2.41
N GLU A 554 -34.06 -16.65 1.46
CA GLU A 554 -34.20 -15.39 0.70
C GLU A 554 -34.38 -14.12 1.58
N GLU A 555 -35.12 -14.19 2.69
CA GLU A 555 -35.25 -13.04 3.62
C GLU A 555 -33.88 -12.61 4.16
N ASP A 556 -33.07 -13.58 4.57
CA ASP A 556 -31.77 -13.36 5.19
C ASP A 556 -30.74 -12.90 4.16
N GLN A 557 -30.82 -13.41 2.93
CA GLN A 557 -30.02 -12.87 1.82
C GLN A 557 -30.29 -11.37 1.61
N ASN A 558 -31.56 -10.97 1.60
CA ASN A 558 -31.95 -9.56 1.45
C ASN A 558 -31.54 -8.71 2.67
N LEU A 559 -31.55 -9.28 3.88
CA LEU A 559 -31.07 -8.60 5.08
C LEU A 559 -29.56 -8.38 5.05
N VAL A 560 -28.74 -9.40 4.77
CA VAL A 560 -27.27 -9.27 4.68
C VAL A 560 -26.88 -8.30 3.57
N LEU A 561 -27.58 -8.31 2.43
CA LEU A 561 -27.37 -7.33 1.36
C LEU A 561 -27.67 -5.89 1.81
N ALA A 562 -28.77 -5.66 2.53
CA ALA A 562 -29.07 -4.34 3.08
C ALA A 562 -28.08 -3.93 4.18
N MET A 563 -27.62 -4.88 5.01
CA MET A 563 -26.60 -4.66 6.05
C MET A 563 -25.25 -4.29 5.44
N SER A 564 -24.87 -4.86 4.30
CA SER A 564 -23.63 -4.52 3.59
C SER A 564 -23.54 -3.04 3.16
N GLU A 565 -24.66 -2.31 3.12
CA GLU A 565 -24.64 -0.87 2.88
C GLU A 565 -23.91 -0.11 4.01
N MET A 566 -23.80 -0.66 5.23
CA MET A 566 -23.02 -0.08 6.33
C MET A 566 -21.54 0.14 5.99
N TRP A 567 -20.98 -0.68 5.08
CA TRP A 567 -19.61 -0.51 4.59
C TRP A 567 -19.39 0.89 3.98
N GLY A 568 -20.46 1.56 3.54
CA GLY A 568 -20.36 2.92 3.04
C GLY A 568 -19.96 3.96 4.08
N ALA A 569 -20.14 3.69 5.37
CA ALA A 569 -19.62 4.53 6.45
C ALA A 569 -18.10 4.34 6.68
N TYR A 570 -17.55 3.17 6.34
CA TYR A 570 -16.11 2.91 6.35
C TYR A 570 -15.43 3.62 5.16
N VAL A 571 -15.91 3.41 3.93
CA VAL A 571 -15.26 3.96 2.71
C VAL A 571 -15.81 5.33 2.27
N GLY A 572 -16.79 5.89 2.97
CA GLY A 572 -17.42 7.19 2.65
C GLY A 572 -18.25 7.23 1.35
N HIS A 573 -18.55 6.07 0.75
CA HIS A 573 -19.31 5.89 -0.50
C HIS A 573 -20.11 4.58 -0.48
N PRO A 574 -21.23 4.44 -1.21
CA PRO A 574 -21.98 3.18 -1.25
C PRO A 574 -21.11 1.98 -1.63
N VAL A 575 -21.28 0.85 -0.96
CA VAL A 575 -20.52 -0.41 -1.18
C VAL A 575 -20.53 -0.90 -2.63
N THR A 576 -21.58 -0.59 -3.39
CA THR A 576 -21.70 -0.84 -4.85
C THR A 576 -20.68 -0.07 -5.70
N LYS A 577 -19.94 0.86 -5.11
CA LYS A 577 -18.84 1.57 -5.75
C LYS A 577 -17.46 1.08 -5.29
N GLN A 578 -17.35 0.34 -4.20
CA GLN A 578 -16.05 -0.07 -3.66
C GLN A 578 -15.42 -1.12 -4.58
N SER A 579 -14.16 -0.92 -4.98
CA SER A 579 -13.49 -1.79 -5.94
C SER A 579 -13.11 -3.14 -5.33
N LEU A 580 -13.67 -4.24 -5.84
CA LEU A 580 -13.28 -5.59 -5.41
C LEU A 580 -11.81 -5.88 -5.73
N ARG A 581 -11.31 -5.32 -6.84
CA ARG A 581 -9.92 -5.45 -7.31
C ARG A 581 -8.87 -4.93 -6.33
N PHE A 582 -9.24 -3.96 -5.49
CA PHE A 582 -8.34 -3.27 -4.56
C PHE A 582 -8.90 -3.23 -3.12
N SER A 583 -9.84 -4.12 -2.79
CA SER A 583 -10.37 -4.21 -1.41
C SER A 583 -9.30 -4.64 -0.41
N TRP A 584 -8.25 -5.36 -0.84
CA TRP A 584 -7.07 -5.66 0.01
C TRP A 584 -6.31 -4.40 0.46
N MET A 585 -6.41 -3.28 -0.26
CA MET A 585 -5.80 -2.00 0.13
C MET A 585 -6.64 -1.23 1.17
N GLU A 586 -7.75 -1.81 1.64
CA GLU A 586 -8.60 -1.26 2.70
C GLU A 586 -8.75 -2.27 3.86
N GLU A 587 -7.84 -3.25 3.95
CA GLU A 587 -7.65 -4.14 5.11
C GLU A 587 -6.86 -3.39 6.21
N CYS A 588 -7.54 -3.04 7.31
CA CYS A 588 -6.92 -2.32 8.43
C CYS A 588 -5.90 -3.18 9.19
N CYS A 589 -4.82 -2.56 9.69
CA CYS A 589 -3.85 -3.21 10.59
C CYS A 589 -4.54 -3.92 11.77
N ALA A 590 -4.50 -5.26 11.77
CA ALA A 590 -5.20 -6.11 12.74
C ALA A 590 -4.93 -5.70 14.21
N GLY A 591 -5.98 -5.34 14.96
CA GLY A 591 -5.94 -4.91 16.36
C GLY A 591 -7.36 -4.68 16.89
N ASP A 592 -7.49 -4.37 18.18
CA ASP A 592 -8.80 -4.06 18.79
C ASP A 592 -9.31 -2.69 18.31
N GLU A 593 -10.53 -2.61 17.77
CA GLU A 593 -11.11 -1.32 17.36
C GLU A 593 -11.44 -0.45 18.58
N THR A 594 -10.68 0.63 18.82
CA THR A 594 -10.96 1.58 19.90
C THR A 594 -11.43 2.96 19.42
N PHE A 595 -12.09 3.68 20.33
CA PHE A 595 -12.66 5.00 20.09
C PHE A 595 -12.21 5.98 21.17
N ILE A 596 -11.65 7.13 20.80
CA ILE A 596 -11.24 8.17 21.76
C ILE A 596 -12.48 8.81 22.40
N GLU A 597 -12.63 8.69 23.71
CA GLU A 597 -13.82 9.19 24.43
C GLU A 597 -13.89 10.73 24.50
N THR A 598 -12.72 11.38 24.42
CA THR A 598 -12.54 12.84 24.57
C THR A 598 -12.40 13.54 23.22
N THR A 599 -11.16 13.88 22.81
CA THR A 599 -10.80 14.56 21.55
C THR A 599 -9.36 14.21 21.16
N TYR A 600 -8.98 14.53 19.92
CA TYR A 600 -7.59 14.43 19.45
C TYR A 600 -6.63 15.46 20.05
N GLU A 601 -7.09 16.36 20.93
CA GLU A 601 -6.33 17.56 21.31
C GLU A 601 -5.01 17.24 22.02
N ALA A 602 -5.01 16.29 22.96
CA ALA A 602 -3.78 15.88 23.66
C ALA A 602 -2.78 15.18 22.74
N ILE A 603 -3.25 14.31 21.85
CA ILE A 603 -2.46 13.62 20.82
C ILE A 603 -1.85 14.64 19.85
N LEU A 604 -2.67 15.55 19.32
CA LEU A 604 -2.21 16.60 18.41
C LEU A 604 -1.22 17.55 19.08
N ALA A 605 -1.44 17.93 20.34
CA ALA A 605 -0.50 18.73 21.11
C ALA A 605 0.84 18.01 21.33
N LYS A 606 0.84 16.69 21.52
CA LYS A 606 2.06 15.87 21.61
C LYS A 606 2.83 15.84 20.29
N ILE A 607 2.14 15.61 19.17
CA ILE A 607 2.75 15.60 17.81
C ILE A 607 3.28 17.00 17.46
N ALA A 608 2.50 18.05 17.74
CA ALA A 608 2.83 19.43 17.40
C ALA A 608 3.89 20.05 18.30
N LYS A 609 4.26 19.44 19.44
CA LYS A 609 5.14 20.04 20.45
C LYS A 609 6.47 20.55 19.87
N VAL A 610 7.27 19.66 19.28
CA VAL A 610 8.59 20.02 18.73
C VAL A 610 8.47 20.97 17.52
N PRO A 611 7.51 20.79 16.58
CA PRO A 611 7.18 21.80 15.57
C PRO A 611 6.86 23.18 16.14
N LEU A 612 6.02 23.30 17.17
CA LEU A 612 5.64 24.57 17.79
C LEU A 612 6.80 25.23 18.56
N GLU A 613 7.70 24.42 19.14
CA GLU A 613 8.89 24.91 19.85
C GLU A 613 10.03 25.38 18.92
N LYS A 614 10.11 24.87 17.68
CA LYS A 614 11.33 25.00 16.85
C LYS A 614 11.14 25.30 15.35
N ALA A 615 9.94 25.12 14.77
CA ALA A 615 9.67 25.48 13.38
C ALA A 615 9.28 26.96 13.24
N ASP A 616 9.50 27.52 12.05
CA ASP A 616 8.87 28.77 11.63
C ASP A 616 7.45 28.46 11.11
N LEU A 617 6.48 28.31 12.01
CA LEU A 617 5.08 28.02 11.67
C LEU A 617 4.33 29.31 11.29
N ARG A 618 3.73 29.31 10.09
CA ARG A 618 2.90 30.39 9.56
C ARG A 618 1.47 29.89 9.33
N LEU A 619 0.54 30.45 10.09
CA LEU A 619 -0.91 30.23 9.97
C LEU A 619 -1.52 31.30 9.05
N GLY A 620 -2.60 30.98 8.33
CA GLY A 620 -3.22 31.85 7.33
C GLY A 620 -2.40 32.03 6.03
N SER A 621 -1.30 31.31 5.88
CA SER A 621 -0.35 31.40 4.76
C SER A 621 -0.72 30.41 3.65
N ARG A 622 -1.91 30.55 3.07
CA ARG A 622 -2.39 29.72 1.94
C ARG A 622 -1.41 29.81 0.77
N VAL A 623 -0.72 28.70 0.47
CA VAL A 623 0.14 28.58 -0.69
C VAL A 623 -0.70 28.58 -1.96
N ILE A 624 -0.26 29.31 -2.98
CA ILE A 624 -0.90 29.38 -4.30
C ILE A 624 -0.02 28.86 -5.44
N LYS A 625 1.30 28.81 -5.23
CA LYS A 625 2.25 28.41 -6.28
C LYS A 625 3.58 27.89 -5.72
N VAL A 626 4.13 26.90 -6.40
CA VAL A 626 5.41 26.23 -6.14
C VAL A 626 6.21 26.21 -7.44
N TRP A 627 7.45 26.71 -7.41
CA TRP A 627 8.41 26.59 -8.51
C TRP A 627 9.53 25.66 -8.09
N MET A 628 9.63 24.52 -8.75
CA MET A 628 10.72 23.54 -8.57
C MET A 628 11.87 23.88 -9.53
N PRO A 629 13.11 23.46 -9.25
CA PRO A 629 14.20 23.53 -10.22
C PRO A 629 14.04 22.48 -11.34
N ASP A 630 14.76 22.69 -12.44
CA ASP A 630 14.82 21.73 -13.55
C ASP A 630 15.66 20.48 -13.22
N ASP A 631 16.62 20.60 -12.28
CA ASP A 631 17.46 19.51 -11.78
C ASP A 631 17.74 19.61 -10.27
N ARG A 632 18.03 18.49 -9.60
CA ARG A 632 18.24 18.45 -8.15
C ARG A 632 19.46 19.24 -7.68
N PHE A 633 20.51 19.33 -8.48
CA PHE A 633 21.80 19.90 -8.08
C PHE A 633 21.83 21.43 -8.26
N CYS A 634 20.95 22.01 -9.06
CA CYS A 634 20.86 23.44 -9.31
C CYS A 634 19.62 24.11 -8.68
N GLY A 635 19.83 25.00 -7.70
CA GLY A 635 18.79 25.91 -7.20
C GLY A 635 18.06 25.44 -5.94
N GLN A 636 16.85 25.96 -5.76
CA GLN A 636 15.98 25.80 -4.58
C GLN A 636 14.52 25.86 -5.02
N VAL A 637 13.64 25.14 -4.33
CA VAL A 637 12.19 25.21 -4.55
C VAL A 637 11.66 26.51 -3.97
N LYS A 638 10.91 27.28 -4.77
CA LYS A 638 10.30 28.55 -4.35
C LYS A 638 8.82 28.35 -4.11
N VAL A 639 8.26 29.02 -3.10
CA VAL A 639 6.85 28.90 -2.73
C VAL A 639 6.26 30.29 -2.53
N ALA A 640 5.09 30.57 -3.10
CA ALA A 640 4.38 31.83 -2.91
C ALA A 640 3.02 31.64 -2.24
N THR A 641 2.67 32.54 -1.32
CA THR A 641 1.39 32.57 -0.63
C THR A 641 0.42 33.55 -1.28
N GLN A 642 -0.87 33.41 -0.97
CA GLN A 642 -1.94 34.34 -1.37
C GLN A 642 -1.68 35.78 -0.86
N GLN A 643 -0.87 35.93 0.20
CA GLN A 643 -0.47 37.23 0.77
C GLN A 643 0.75 37.86 0.03
N ALA A 644 1.15 37.28 -1.10
CA ALA A 644 2.33 37.67 -1.90
C ALA A 644 3.69 37.55 -1.17
N GLU A 645 3.76 36.80 -0.07
CA GLU A 645 5.04 36.34 0.47
C GLU A 645 5.69 35.33 -0.49
N ALA A 646 7.02 35.34 -0.59
CA ALA A 646 7.79 34.37 -1.36
C ALA A 646 8.90 33.77 -0.49
N PHE A 647 8.93 32.43 -0.43
CA PHE A 647 9.89 31.63 0.31
C PHE A 647 10.80 30.87 -0.67
N SER A 648 11.93 30.37 -0.18
CA SER A 648 12.84 29.50 -0.93
C SER A 648 13.45 28.47 0.01
N PHE A 649 13.41 27.21 -0.40
CA PHE A 649 13.70 26.04 0.42
C PHE A 649 14.61 25.06 -0.35
N ASP A 650 15.39 24.30 0.39
CA ASP A 650 16.25 23.25 -0.17
C ASP A 650 15.43 22.00 -0.57
N GLU A 651 14.33 21.73 0.10
CA GLU A 651 13.33 20.71 -0.25
C GLU A 651 11.92 21.22 0.13
N VAL A 652 10.87 20.77 -0.57
CA VAL A 652 9.48 21.06 -0.20
C VAL A 652 8.65 19.80 -0.07
N LEU A 653 7.98 19.66 1.07
CA LEU A 653 6.99 18.63 1.36
C LEU A 653 5.57 19.23 1.27
N VAL A 654 4.72 18.61 0.46
CA VAL A 654 3.30 18.94 0.33
C VAL A 654 2.46 17.95 1.14
N THR A 655 1.65 18.45 2.08
CA THR A 655 0.78 17.61 2.94
C THR A 655 -0.71 17.94 2.84
N VAL A 656 -1.09 18.66 1.79
CA VAL A 656 -2.48 19.05 1.52
C VAL A 656 -3.34 17.84 1.13
N PRO A 657 -4.66 17.84 1.42
CA PRO A 657 -5.57 16.77 1.00
C PRO A 657 -5.57 16.51 -0.51
N LEU A 658 -5.81 15.24 -0.89
CA LEU A 658 -5.90 14.80 -2.29
C LEU A 658 -6.89 15.62 -3.13
N GLY A 659 -8.02 16.03 -2.55
CA GLY A 659 -9.01 16.87 -3.26
C GLY A 659 -8.50 18.26 -3.62
N CYS A 660 -7.65 18.85 -2.77
CA CYS A 660 -6.95 20.09 -3.08
C CYS A 660 -5.96 19.86 -4.23
N LEU A 661 -5.19 18.76 -4.18
CA LEU A 661 -4.24 18.37 -5.23
C LEU A 661 -4.95 18.19 -6.59
N LYS A 662 -6.06 17.45 -6.65
CA LYS A 662 -6.88 17.29 -7.88
C LYS A 662 -7.22 18.64 -8.52
N GLU A 663 -7.66 19.61 -7.71
CA GLU A 663 -8.17 20.92 -8.14
C GLU A 663 -7.06 21.87 -8.62
N PHE A 664 -5.84 21.78 -8.07
CA PHE A 664 -4.76 22.74 -8.36
C PHE A 664 -3.48 22.18 -8.99
N LYS A 665 -3.30 20.85 -9.12
CA LYS A 665 -2.08 20.24 -9.69
C LYS A 665 -1.66 20.82 -11.06
N GLU A 666 -2.65 21.19 -11.87
CA GLU A 666 -2.51 21.81 -13.18
C GLU A 666 -1.82 23.19 -13.16
N ARG A 667 -2.00 23.96 -12.07
CA ARG A 667 -1.74 25.41 -12.02
C ARG A 667 -0.76 25.84 -10.92
N ALA A 668 -0.63 25.03 -9.86
CA ALA A 668 0.17 25.34 -8.69
C ALA A 668 1.66 25.02 -8.88
N PHE A 669 2.02 23.99 -9.66
CA PHE A 669 3.41 23.55 -9.82
C PHE A 669 4.02 24.03 -11.14
N LEU A 670 5.26 24.52 -11.11
CA LEU A 670 6.08 24.84 -12.29
C LEU A 670 7.53 24.32 -12.09
N PRO A 671 8.11 23.53 -13.01
CA PRO A 671 7.46 22.89 -14.15
C PRO A 671 6.24 22.05 -13.75
N ARG A 672 5.43 21.66 -14.73
CA ARG A 672 4.24 20.83 -14.51
C ARG A 672 4.68 19.47 -13.94
N LEU A 673 3.94 18.92 -12.98
CA LEU A 673 4.21 17.60 -12.42
C LEU A 673 4.27 16.51 -13.51
N PRO A 674 5.01 15.40 -13.29
CA PRO A 674 5.01 14.23 -14.18
C PRO A 674 3.59 13.69 -14.45
N ARG A 675 3.33 13.25 -15.69
CA ARG A 675 1.99 12.81 -16.14
C ARG A 675 1.44 11.67 -15.27
N ARG A 676 2.27 10.66 -14.96
CA ARG A 676 1.95 9.52 -14.08
C ARG A 676 1.38 9.95 -12.73
N ILE A 677 1.89 11.03 -12.15
CA ILE A 677 1.49 11.53 -10.82
C ILE A 677 0.18 12.30 -10.91
N MET A 678 -0.02 13.12 -11.95
CA MET A 678 -1.30 13.83 -12.13
C MET A 678 -2.45 12.87 -12.44
N ASP A 679 -2.19 11.81 -13.21
CA ASP A 679 -3.20 10.79 -13.52
C ASP A 679 -3.50 9.92 -12.30
N ALA A 680 -2.49 9.56 -11.49
CA ALA A 680 -2.71 8.94 -10.17
C ALA A 680 -3.58 9.81 -9.25
N MET A 681 -3.27 11.11 -9.18
CA MET A 681 -4.05 12.07 -8.41
C MET A 681 -5.50 12.16 -8.88
N ASP A 682 -5.80 11.93 -10.16
CA ASP A 682 -7.17 11.91 -10.68
C ASP A 682 -7.87 10.55 -10.55
N ALA A 683 -7.13 9.43 -10.63
CA ALA A 683 -7.65 8.07 -10.50
C ALA A 683 -8.15 7.74 -9.08
N ILE A 684 -7.34 8.03 -8.05
CA ILE A 684 -7.71 7.73 -6.65
C ILE A 684 -8.94 8.55 -6.24
N SER A 685 -9.96 7.90 -5.69
CA SER A 685 -11.22 8.56 -5.33
C SER A 685 -11.17 9.19 -3.93
N ILE A 686 -12.18 10.01 -3.60
CA ILE A 686 -12.26 10.74 -2.34
C ILE A 686 -13.61 10.46 -1.69
N GLY A 687 -13.59 9.91 -0.48
CA GLY A 687 -14.73 9.63 0.38
C GLY A 687 -15.51 10.89 0.78
N ARG A 688 -16.80 10.69 1.06
CA ARG A 688 -17.74 11.74 1.47
C ARG A 688 -18.40 11.40 2.80
N LEU A 689 -17.58 11.09 3.81
CA LEU A 689 -18.07 10.86 5.16
C LEU A 689 -18.32 12.20 5.88
N GLU A 690 -19.50 12.36 6.47
CA GLU A 690 -19.87 13.45 7.37
C GLU A 690 -20.45 12.86 8.66
N LYS A 691 -20.39 13.61 9.77
CA LYS A 691 -20.88 13.18 11.08
C LYS A 691 -21.90 14.16 11.63
N VAL A 692 -22.94 13.66 12.29
CA VAL A 692 -23.95 14.49 12.98
C VAL A 692 -24.07 14.08 14.44
N TYR A 693 -23.73 15.01 15.33
CA TYR A 693 -23.80 14.86 16.78
C TYR A 693 -25.15 15.40 17.26
N ILE A 694 -26.03 14.54 17.78
CA ILE A 694 -27.33 14.92 18.35
C ILE A 694 -27.25 14.74 19.87
N THR A 695 -27.18 15.84 20.61
CA THR A 695 -27.04 15.84 22.08
C THR A 695 -28.35 16.16 22.76
N PHE A 696 -28.73 15.37 23.75
CA PHE A 696 -29.98 15.45 24.51
C PHE A 696 -29.73 15.91 25.97
N PRO A 697 -30.77 16.30 26.74
CA PRO A 697 -30.62 16.55 28.17
C PRO A 697 -30.19 15.33 28.98
N SER A 698 -30.62 14.13 28.59
CA SER A 698 -30.16 12.85 29.16
C SER A 698 -30.23 11.71 28.12
N ALA A 699 -29.54 10.60 28.40
CA ALA A 699 -29.46 9.44 27.50
C ALA A 699 -30.69 8.52 27.66
N PHE A 700 -31.87 8.99 27.24
CA PHE A 700 -33.13 8.27 27.45
C PHE A 700 -33.11 6.81 26.93
N TRP A 701 -32.39 6.54 25.83
CA TRP A 701 -32.21 5.21 25.24
C TRP A 701 -31.44 4.20 26.11
N THR A 702 -30.72 4.66 27.15
CA THR A 702 -30.01 3.76 28.10
C THR A 702 -30.78 3.52 29.39
N VAL A 703 -31.95 4.14 29.58
CA VAL A 703 -32.73 4.02 30.83
C VAL A 703 -33.38 2.62 30.90
N ASN A 704 -33.28 1.98 32.08
CA ASN A 704 -33.80 0.64 32.34
C ASN A 704 -33.37 -0.41 31.28
N GLN A 705 -32.12 -0.35 30.83
CA GLN A 705 -31.49 -1.41 30.03
C GLN A 705 -30.55 -2.19 30.96
N ASP A 706 -30.68 -3.52 31.00
CA ASP A 706 -29.95 -4.38 31.96
C ASP A 706 -28.43 -4.44 31.70
N ASP A 707 -28.00 -4.09 30.49
CA ASP A 707 -26.63 -3.78 30.11
C ASP A 707 -26.61 -2.44 29.34
N ASN A 708 -25.45 -1.80 29.20
CA ASN A 708 -25.29 -0.62 28.34
C ASN A 708 -25.86 -0.89 26.93
N PHE A 709 -26.76 -0.01 26.47
CA PHE A 709 -27.33 0.00 25.11
C PHE A 709 -26.22 -0.18 24.05
N ALA A 710 -26.51 -1.03 23.04
CA ALA A 710 -25.61 -1.42 21.95
C ALA A 710 -24.71 -0.28 21.48
N GLY A 711 -23.39 -0.55 21.35
CA GLY A 711 -22.42 0.46 20.94
C GLY A 711 -22.74 1.09 19.58
N TYR A 712 -23.25 0.26 18.67
CA TYR A 712 -23.64 0.58 17.31
C TYR A 712 -25.14 0.31 17.07
N THR A 713 -25.79 1.08 16.20
CA THR A 713 -27.18 0.86 15.77
C THR A 713 -27.39 1.34 14.34
N ASN A 714 -28.10 0.56 13.52
CA ASN A 714 -28.32 0.82 12.09
C ASN A 714 -29.81 0.69 11.70
N TRP A 715 -30.28 1.54 10.78
CA TRP A 715 -31.61 1.52 10.18
C TRP A 715 -31.52 1.22 8.67
N LEU A 716 -31.84 -0.02 8.30
CA LEU A 716 -31.68 -0.57 6.95
C LEU A 716 -32.73 -0.02 5.97
N ARG A 717 -32.33 0.95 5.14
CA ARG A 717 -33.14 1.50 4.03
C ARG A 717 -34.56 1.95 4.46
N PRO A 718 -34.68 2.96 5.33
CA PRO A 718 -35.91 3.30 6.03
C PRO A 718 -37.04 3.78 5.09
N LYS A 719 -38.14 3.02 5.01
CA LYS A 719 -39.33 3.35 4.19
C LYS A 719 -40.38 4.17 4.95
N TYR A 720 -40.22 4.33 6.26
CA TYR A 720 -41.13 5.05 7.16
C TYR A 720 -40.79 6.54 7.32
N ALA A 721 -39.76 7.03 6.63
CA ALA A 721 -39.37 8.45 6.60
C ALA A 721 -39.40 9.04 5.16
N PRO A 722 -40.49 8.85 4.38
CA PRO A 722 -40.50 9.19 2.96
C PRO A 722 -40.36 10.70 2.68
N ASP A 723 -40.85 11.55 3.58
CA ASP A 723 -40.87 13.01 3.39
C ASP A 723 -39.48 13.65 3.61
N THR A 724 -38.65 13.05 4.48
CA THR A 724 -37.32 13.56 4.84
C THR A 724 -36.19 12.76 4.20
N ASN A 725 -36.39 11.46 3.99
CA ASN A 725 -35.45 10.54 3.35
C ASN A 725 -36.11 9.81 2.16
N PRO A 726 -36.53 10.53 1.09
CA PRO A 726 -37.21 9.97 -0.08
C PRO A 726 -36.35 9.02 -0.93
N LYS A 727 -35.08 8.81 -0.56
CA LYS A 727 -34.17 7.85 -1.20
C LYS A 727 -33.91 6.61 -0.34
N CYS A 728 -34.49 6.54 0.85
CA CYS A 728 -34.29 5.46 1.82
C CYS A 728 -32.79 5.18 2.07
N TRP A 729 -31.97 6.22 2.23
CA TRP A 729 -30.58 6.07 2.64
C TRP A 729 -30.52 5.43 4.03
N PRO A 730 -29.76 4.33 4.25
CA PRO A 730 -29.60 3.77 5.58
C PRO A 730 -28.95 4.80 6.51
N GLN A 731 -29.21 4.66 7.81
CA GLN A 731 -28.66 5.54 8.85
C GLN A 731 -27.98 4.67 9.90
N GLU A 732 -26.93 5.18 10.52
CA GLU A 732 -26.24 4.49 11.61
C GLU A 732 -25.77 5.47 12.69
N ILE A 733 -25.63 4.98 13.92
CA ILE A 733 -25.13 5.73 15.08
C ILE A 733 -24.11 4.96 15.90
N TRP A 734 -23.23 5.73 16.54
CA TRP A 734 -22.45 5.32 17.69
C TRP A 734 -23.00 5.94 18.99
N ASN A 735 -23.07 5.13 20.05
CA ASN A 735 -23.66 5.50 21.34
C ASN A 735 -22.62 6.16 22.27
N LEU A 736 -22.47 7.49 22.24
CA LEU A 736 -21.50 8.19 23.11
C LEU A 736 -21.89 8.20 24.61
N ALA A 737 -23.05 7.64 24.96
CA ALA A 737 -23.42 7.36 26.34
C ALA A 737 -22.85 6.02 26.84
N ALA A 738 -22.22 5.20 25.99
CA ALA A 738 -21.55 3.97 26.42
C ALA A 738 -20.19 4.21 27.11
N PHE A 739 -19.56 5.37 26.86
CA PHE A 739 -18.26 5.76 27.42
C PHE A 739 -18.20 5.71 28.95
N SER A 740 -16.98 5.71 29.48
CA SER A 740 -16.67 5.76 30.92
C SER A 740 -17.48 6.84 31.67
N PRO A 741 -17.78 6.65 32.97
CA PRO A 741 -18.64 7.58 33.75
C PRO A 741 -18.21 9.06 33.67
N GLU A 742 -16.91 9.33 33.56
CA GLU A 742 -16.30 10.65 33.44
C GLU A 742 -16.43 11.28 32.03
N ASN A 743 -16.47 10.45 30.97
CA ASN A 743 -16.53 10.93 29.58
C ASN A 743 -17.89 10.73 28.90
N ARG A 744 -18.81 9.98 29.51
CA ARG A 744 -20.20 9.70 29.07
C ARG A 744 -20.93 10.98 28.62
N LYS A 745 -21.44 10.96 27.38
CA LYS A 745 -22.20 12.07 26.79
C LYS A 745 -23.60 11.61 26.40
N PRO A 746 -24.68 12.33 26.72
CA PRO A 746 -26.03 12.03 26.23
C PRO A 746 -26.14 12.43 24.74
N THR A 747 -25.34 11.79 23.89
CA THR A 747 -25.15 12.17 22.49
C THR A 747 -25.17 10.94 21.59
N LEU A 748 -25.97 11.00 20.54
CA LEU A 748 -25.94 10.07 19.42
C LEU A 748 -25.02 10.64 18.33
N LEU A 749 -24.11 9.82 17.81
CA LEU A 749 -23.19 10.21 16.74
C LEU A 749 -23.56 9.48 15.45
N PHE A 750 -24.31 10.14 14.57
CA PHE A 750 -24.64 9.63 13.25
C PHE A 750 -23.45 9.72 12.30
N TYR A 751 -23.24 8.69 11.50
CA TYR A 751 -22.31 8.70 10.36
C TYR A 751 -23.13 8.72 9.06
N LEU A 752 -22.71 9.56 8.10
CA LEU A 752 -23.39 9.77 6.82
C LEU A 752 -22.39 9.66 5.68
N TYR A 753 -22.76 9.00 4.58
CA TYR A 753 -21.86 8.81 3.44
C TYR A 753 -22.51 9.13 2.08
N GLY A 754 -21.64 9.29 1.07
CA GLY A 754 -22.02 9.39 -0.35
C GLY A 754 -23.08 10.45 -0.67
N ALA A 755 -24.27 9.99 -1.05
CA ALA A 755 -25.38 10.85 -1.43
C ALA A 755 -26.19 11.39 -0.24
N CYS A 756 -26.21 10.67 0.90
CA CYS A 756 -26.91 11.12 2.10
C CYS A 756 -26.16 12.27 2.77
N SER A 757 -24.82 12.15 2.89
CA SER A 757 -23.99 13.21 3.44
C SER A 757 -24.05 14.48 2.58
N GLY A 758 -23.94 14.36 1.25
CA GLY A 758 -24.08 15.48 0.31
C GLY A 758 -25.47 16.13 0.32
N HIS A 759 -26.54 15.37 0.62
CA HIS A 759 -27.87 15.94 0.83
C HIS A 759 -27.93 16.76 2.12
N ILE A 760 -27.43 16.24 3.23
CA ILE A 760 -27.42 16.95 4.53
C ILE A 760 -26.56 18.20 4.48
N THR A 761 -25.33 18.13 3.94
CA THR A 761 -24.45 19.31 3.83
C THR A 761 -25.01 20.37 2.89
N GLY A 762 -25.64 19.97 1.77
CA GLY A 762 -26.35 20.89 0.88
C GLY A 762 -27.61 21.51 1.51
N MET A 763 -28.31 20.78 2.37
CA MET A 763 -29.50 21.26 3.08
C MET A 763 -29.19 22.35 4.12
N ILE A 764 -28.04 22.25 4.81
CA ILE A 764 -27.64 23.15 5.90
C ILE A 764 -26.70 24.29 5.47
N TYR A 765 -26.15 24.25 4.26
CA TYR A 765 -25.15 25.22 3.80
C TYR A 765 -25.69 26.66 3.78
N GLY A 766 -24.94 27.60 4.36
CA GLY A 766 -25.26 29.03 4.41
C GLY A 766 -26.42 29.42 5.33
N LYS A 767 -26.96 28.49 6.13
CA LYS A 767 -28.13 28.71 7.02
C LYS A 767 -27.76 29.14 8.44
N SER A 768 -28.70 29.79 9.13
CA SER A 768 -28.54 30.13 10.56
C SER A 768 -28.51 28.89 11.44
N THR A 769 -27.93 28.98 12.65
CA THR A 769 -27.86 27.86 13.61
C THR A 769 -29.25 27.29 13.93
N GLU A 770 -30.26 28.14 14.01
CA GLU A 770 -31.65 27.80 14.30
C GLU A 770 -32.31 27.07 13.12
N GLU A 771 -32.06 27.53 11.88
CA GLU A 771 -32.50 26.82 10.68
C GLU A 771 -31.83 25.45 10.56
N GLN A 772 -30.51 25.37 10.78
CA GLN A 772 -29.75 24.12 10.71
C GLN A 772 -30.28 23.14 11.75
N TYR A 773 -30.48 23.58 12.99
CA TYR A 773 -31.09 22.77 14.05
C TYR A 773 -32.47 22.23 13.63
N ALA A 774 -33.36 23.09 13.12
CA ALA A 774 -34.72 22.69 12.76
C ALA A 774 -34.74 21.67 11.60
N LEU A 775 -33.87 21.83 10.60
CA LEU A 775 -33.76 20.92 9.45
C LEU A 775 -33.14 19.58 9.85
N LEU A 776 -32.12 19.59 10.71
CA LEU A 776 -31.48 18.37 11.20
C LEU A 776 -32.37 17.59 12.16
N ASP A 777 -33.04 18.23 13.12
CA ASP A 777 -34.07 17.57 13.96
C ASP A 777 -35.15 16.93 13.08
N THR A 778 -35.70 17.69 12.13
CA THR A 778 -36.72 17.18 11.20
C THR A 778 -36.24 15.94 10.43
N PHE A 779 -35.00 15.94 9.92
CA PHE A 779 -34.44 14.79 9.20
C PHE A 779 -34.20 13.57 10.11
N PHE A 780 -33.61 13.77 11.31
CA PHE A 780 -33.14 12.67 12.16
C PHE A 780 -34.17 12.12 13.14
N ARG A 781 -35.24 12.89 13.44
CA ARG A 781 -36.32 12.49 14.36
C ARG A 781 -36.90 11.10 14.10
N PRO A 782 -37.18 10.66 12.85
CA PRO A 782 -37.70 9.32 12.57
C PRO A 782 -36.80 8.15 13.00
N TYR A 783 -35.52 8.38 13.29
CA TYR A 783 -34.58 7.33 13.71
C TYR A 783 -34.45 7.30 15.24
N TYR A 784 -34.14 8.43 15.88
CA TYR A 784 -34.06 8.46 17.35
C TYR A 784 -35.42 8.29 18.04
N SER A 785 -36.55 8.50 17.34
CA SER A 785 -37.88 8.17 17.85
C SER A 785 -38.19 6.67 17.93
N LEU A 786 -37.33 5.81 17.35
CA LEU A 786 -37.44 4.34 17.43
C LEU A 786 -36.60 3.73 18.55
N LEU A 787 -35.87 4.56 19.31
CA LEU A 787 -35.03 4.11 20.42
C LEU A 787 -35.86 3.86 21.70
N PRO A 788 -35.39 3.00 22.62
CA PRO A 788 -36.07 2.74 23.89
C PRO A 788 -36.39 4.02 24.67
N ASN A 789 -37.52 4.02 25.36
CA ASN A 789 -38.01 5.12 26.20
C ASN A 789 -38.30 6.47 25.49
N TYR A 790 -38.28 6.55 24.16
CA TYR A 790 -38.64 7.78 23.46
C TYR A 790 -40.09 8.21 23.76
N SER A 791 -40.28 9.51 24.05
CA SER A 791 -41.58 10.15 24.17
C SER A 791 -41.55 11.54 23.54
N VAL A 792 -42.58 11.91 22.79
CA VAL A 792 -42.70 13.25 22.16
C VAL A 792 -42.92 14.36 23.19
N ASP A 793 -43.51 14.02 24.33
CA ASP A 793 -43.86 14.95 25.41
C ASP A 793 -42.73 15.13 26.43
N ASP A 794 -41.73 14.24 26.44
CA ASP A 794 -40.58 14.35 27.36
C ASP A 794 -39.51 15.29 26.79
N GLU A 795 -39.14 16.32 27.55
CA GLU A 795 -38.05 17.23 27.22
C GLU A 795 -36.69 16.51 27.11
N ASN A 796 -36.48 15.39 27.81
CA ASN A 796 -35.26 14.59 27.67
C ASN A 796 -35.11 13.95 26.29
N CYS A 797 -36.21 13.73 25.58
CA CYS A 797 -36.26 13.14 24.25
C CYS A 797 -36.14 14.18 23.11
N LYS A 798 -35.94 15.46 23.45
CA LYS A 798 -35.78 16.57 22.50
C LYS A 798 -34.30 16.95 22.42
N PRO A 799 -33.71 17.09 21.21
CA PRO A 799 -32.32 17.50 21.08
C PRO A 799 -32.06 18.86 21.75
N LYS A 800 -31.05 18.92 22.63
CA LYS A 800 -30.54 20.15 23.21
C LYS A 800 -29.62 20.90 22.24
N ALA A 801 -28.89 20.15 21.41
CA ALA A 801 -28.02 20.70 20.37
C ALA A 801 -27.82 19.67 19.25
N ILE A 802 -27.68 20.15 18.01
CA ILE A 802 -27.31 19.33 16.86
C ILE A 802 -26.16 20.00 16.12
N LEU A 803 -25.11 19.24 15.79
CA LEU A 803 -23.95 19.71 15.03
C LEU A 803 -23.64 18.72 13.90
N ALA A 804 -23.64 19.19 12.66
CA ALA A 804 -23.24 18.42 11.48
C ALA A 804 -21.90 18.92 10.93
N THR A 805 -21.01 18.00 10.53
CA THR A 805 -19.80 18.38 9.77
C THR A 805 -20.14 18.75 8.33
N GLN A 806 -19.25 19.50 7.68
CA GLN A 806 -19.42 19.97 6.31
C GLN A 806 -18.09 19.91 5.54
N TRP A 807 -17.36 18.79 5.61
CA TRP A 807 -16.09 18.59 4.91
C TRP A 807 -16.22 18.72 3.39
N GLN A 808 -17.38 18.39 2.82
CA GLN A 808 -17.69 18.63 1.41
C GLN A 808 -17.78 20.13 1.04
N ASN A 809 -18.04 21.02 2.01
CA ASN A 809 -18.10 22.47 1.81
C ASN A 809 -16.78 23.17 2.20
N ASP A 810 -15.78 22.42 2.67
CA ASP A 810 -14.46 22.93 3.07
C ASP A 810 -13.44 22.73 1.94
N ASP A 811 -13.03 23.83 1.30
CA ASP A 811 -12.09 23.83 0.18
C ASP A 811 -10.67 23.46 0.60
N LEU A 812 -10.28 23.81 1.84
CA LEU A 812 -9.03 23.41 2.47
C LEU A 812 -9.06 21.96 3.02
N ALA A 813 -10.18 21.26 2.91
CA ALA A 813 -10.30 19.81 3.09
C ALA A 813 -10.31 19.07 1.73
N GLY A 814 -10.39 19.80 0.61
CA GLY A 814 -10.52 19.22 -0.72
C GLY A 814 -11.91 18.67 -1.01
N HIS A 815 -12.95 19.22 -0.38
CA HIS A 815 -14.36 18.81 -0.57
C HIS A 815 -14.65 17.32 -0.25
N GLY A 816 -13.91 16.73 0.69
CA GLY A 816 -14.10 15.33 1.09
C GLY A 816 -13.27 14.88 2.30
N SER A 817 -13.51 13.66 2.76
CA SER A 817 -13.06 13.16 4.06
C SER A 817 -11.67 12.52 4.04
N TYR A 818 -11.43 11.58 3.11
CA TYR A 818 -10.20 10.77 2.95
C TYR A 818 -10.20 10.10 1.56
N CYS A 819 -9.11 9.49 1.11
CA CYS A 819 -9.07 8.71 -0.14
C CYS A 819 -9.82 7.37 -0.05
N ASN A 820 -10.29 6.85 -1.20
CA ASN A 820 -10.82 5.47 -1.31
C ASN A 820 -10.67 4.90 -2.74
N PHE A 821 -10.88 3.59 -2.92
CA PHE A 821 -10.67 2.91 -4.21
C PHE A 821 -11.99 2.43 -4.85
N GLN A 822 -12.47 3.20 -5.85
CA GLN A 822 -13.76 2.94 -6.50
C GLN A 822 -13.64 2.16 -7.82
N VAL A 823 -14.71 1.44 -8.18
CA VAL A 823 -14.83 0.72 -9.46
C VAL A 823 -14.47 1.61 -10.66
N GLY A 824 -13.72 1.05 -11.59
CA GLY A 824 -13.12 1.73 -12.73
C GLY A 824 -11.64 2.07 -12.57
N ILE A 825 -11.10 2.11 -11.34
CA ILE A 825 -9.66 2.27 -11.11
C ILE A 825 -8.89 1.00 -11.55
N LYS A 826 -7.70 1.17 -12.13
CA LYS A 826 -6.95 0.10 -12.80
C LYS A 826 -5.72 -0.39 -12.03
N GLU A 827 -5.00 0.55 -11.42
CA GLU A 827 -3.62 0.40 -10.92
C GLU A 827 -3.46 1.19 -9.61
N ALA A 828 -4.43 1.05 -8.69
CA ALA A 828 -4.55 1.89 -7.50
C ALA A 828 -3.32 1.84 -6.57
N ASP A 829 -2.68 0.67 -6.51
CA ASP A 829 -1.44 0.42 -5.79
C ASP A 829 -0.27 1.21 -6.38
N GLU A 830 -0.13 1.22 -7.71
CA GLU A 830 0.86 2.02 -8.42
C GLU A 830 0.52 3.52 -8.44
N ASP A 831 -0.77 3.88 -8.39
CA ASP A 831 -1.22 5.28 -8.25
C ASP A 831 -0.81 5.85 -6.88
N VAL A 832 -1.04 5.11 -5.80
CA VAL A 832 -0.59 5.48 -4.45
C VAL A 832 0.94 5.58 -4.42
N LYS A 833 1.66 4.60 -4.97
CA LYS A 833 3.14 4.62 -5.06
C LYS A 833 3.64 5.85 -5.83
N ALA A 834 3.03 6.21 -6.96
CA ALA A 834 3.44 7.36 -7.76
C ALA A 834 3.34 8.69 -6.99
N ILE A 835 2.25 8.91 -6.25
CA ILE A 835 2.10 10.12 -5.43
C ILE A 835 3.02 10.05 -4.20
N ARG A 836 3.11 8.89 -3.53
CA ARG A 836 4.01 8.64 -2.38
C ARG A 836 5.47 8.91 -2.75
N HIS A 837 5.91 8.51 -3.95
CA HIS A 837 7.25 8.74 -4.44
C HIS A 837 7.54 10.26 -4.55
N GLY A 838 6.69 10.98 -5.27
CA GLY A 838 6.82 12.42 -5.51
C GLY A 838 7.71 12.77 -6.70
N VAL A 839 8.45 13.87 -6.62
CA VAL A 839 9.43 14.30 -7.63
C VAL A 839 10.75 14.68 -6.92
N PRO A 840 11.45 13.72 -6.30
CA PRO A 840 12.68 13.99 -5.56
C PRO A 840 13.79 14.63 -6.44
N GLU A 841 13.82 14.30 -7.73
CA GLU A 841 14.70 14.92 -8.74
C GLU A 841 14.49 16.44 -8.87
N GLN A 842 13.30 16.91 -8.49
CA GLN A 842 12.90 18.33 -8.45
C GLN A 842 12.65 18.82 -7.02
N ARG A 843 13.14 18.08 -6.00
CA ARG A 843 13.08 18.41 -4.56
C ARG A 843 11.65 18.58 -4.01
N LEU A 844 10.66 17.93 -4.64
CA LEU A 844 9.26 17.98 -4.24
C LEU A 844 8.78 16.61 -3.75
N TRP A 845 8.14 16.61 -2.58
CA TRP A 845 7.66 15.40 -1.92
C TRP A 845 6.18 15.55 -1.51
N PHE A 846 5.48 14.43 -1.34
CA PHE A 846 4.10 14.40 -0.86
C PHE A 846 3.97 13.47 0.37
N ALA A 847 3.13 13.85 1.34
CA ALA A 847 2.75 13.00 2.48
C ALA A 847 1.30 13.24 2.92
N GLY A 848 0.68 12.28 3.59
CA GLY A 848 -0.72 12.32 4.00
C GLY A 848 -1.43 10.98 3.78
N GLU A 849 -2.69 10.93 4.18
CA GLU A 849 -3.52 9.71 4.15
C GLU A 849 -3.64 9.04 2.78
N HIS A 850 -3.51 9.79 1.68
CA HIS A 850 -3.50 9.31 0.29
C HIS A 850 -2.12 8.87 -0.22
N THR A 851 -1.11 8.84 0.65
CA THR A 851 0.27 8.35 0.38
C THR A 851 0.76 7.35 1.42
N ALA A 852 -0.10 6.98 2.37
CA ALA A 852 0.16 6.06 3.47
C ALA A 852 0.66 4.68 2.97
N PRO A 853 1.24 3.84 3.86
CA PRO A 853 1.27 2.39 3.68
C PRO A 853 -0.11 1.84 3.33
N PHE A 854 -0.20 0.71 2.63
CA PHE A 854 -1.45 0.24 2.04
C PHE A 854 -2.51 -0.07 3.11
N GLU A 855 -2.05 -0.64 4.21
CA GLU A 855 -2.77 -1.07 5.42
C GLU A 855 -3.31 0.12 6.25
N GLU A 856 -2.97 1.36 5.86
CA GLU A 856 -3.25 2.60 6.58
C GLU A 856 -3.75 3.75 5.66
N LEU A 857 -4.20 3.42 4.45
CA LEU A 857 -4.78 4.40 3.53
C LEU A 857 -6.05 5.03 4.12
N GLY A 858 -6.18 6.34 3.97
CA GLY A 858 -7.30 7.11 4.55
C GLY A 858 -7.19 7.40 6.06
N THR A 859 -6.28 6.77 6.82
CA THR A 859 -6.27 6.86 8.29
C THR A 859 -5.40 8.00 8.86
N ALA A 860 -5.56 8.25 10.17
CA ALA A 860 -4.75 9.21 10.92
C ALA A 860 -3.28 8.77 11.11
N ALA A 861 -2.98 7.47 11.24
CA ALA A 861 -1.58 7.03 11.24
C ALA A 861 -1.02 6.90 9.83
N GLY A 862 -1.83 6.62 8.81
CA GLY A 862 -1.38 6.73 7.42
C GLY A 862 -0.80 8.10 7.11
N ALA A 863 -1.43 9.15 7.64
CA ALA A 863 -0.87 10.50 7.63
C ALA A 863 0.42 10.63 8.49
N TYR A 864 0.43 10.12 9.73
CA TYR A 864 1.62 10.16 10.60
C TYR A 864 2.85 9.46 9.99
N MET A 865 2.67 8.21 9.56
CA MET A 865 3.68 7.32 8.99
C MET A 865 4.19 7.82 7.65
N SER A 866 3.32 8.32 6.76
CA SER A 866 3.80 8.97 5.52
C SER A 866 4.61 10.24 5.81
N GLY A 867 4.21 11.05 6.80
CA GLY A 867 4.99 12.20 7.25
C GLY A 867 6.40 11.81 7.75
N GLU A 868 6.48 10.76 8.56
CA GLU A 868 7.74 10.21 9.07
C GLU A 868 8.60 9.60 7.95
N ALA A 869 8.03 8.74 7.09
CA ALA A 869 8.73 8.09 5.99
C ALA A 869 9.29 9.09 4.99
N VAL A 870 8.56 10.17 4.68
CA VAL A 870 9.07 11.22 3.77
C VAL A 870 10.13 12.08 4.44
N ALA A 871 10.03 12.37 5.74
CA ALA A 871 11.12 13.00 6.47
C ALA A 871 12.40 12.15 6.49
N LEU A 872 12.27 10.82 6.60
CA LEU A 872 13.41 9.89 6.51
C LEU A 872 14.04 9.87 5.10
N ARG A 873 13.25 9.89 4.02
CA ARG A 873 13.79 10.02 2.66
C ARG A 873 14.50 11.36 2.42
N ILE A 874 13.94 12.47 2.94
CA ILE A 874 14.59 13.80 2.93
C ILE A 874 15.93 13.78 3.69
N LEU A 875 16.01 13.00 4.78
CA LEU A 875 17.26 12.82 5.54
C LEU A 875 18.31 12.04 4.75
N GLU A 876 17.92 10.94 4.10
CA GLU A 876 18.81 10.10 3.29
C GLU A 876 19.48 10.89 2.14
N GLU A 877 18.76 11.80 1.49
CA GLU A 877 19.26 12.67 0.41
C GLU A 877 20.31 13.71 0.84
N HIS A 878 20.32 14.09 2.12
CA HIS A 878 21.23 15.11 2.69
C HIS A 878 22.35 14.49 3.54
N VAL A 879 22.39 13.16 3.64
CA VAL A 879 23.37 12.37 4.41
C VAL A 879 24.25 11.55 3.48
N THR A 880 25.56 11.82 3.49
CA THR A 880 26.54 10.90 2.91
C THR A 880 26.96 9.85 3.93
N GLU A 881 26.97 8.57 3.57
CA GLU A 881 27.60 7.53 4.37
C GLU A 881 29.05 7.91 4.75
N ALA A 882 29.42 7.64 6.00
CA ALA A 882 30.81 7.68 6.43
C ALA A 882 31.49 6.37 6.00
N LYS A 883 32.46 6.47 5.08
CA LYS A 883 33.36 5.39 4.70
C LYS A 883 34.46 5.16 5.74
#